data_AF-A0AAE3ZUW8-F1
#
_entry.id   AF-A0AAE3ZUW8-F1
#
_cell.length_a   1.000
_cell.length_b   1.000
_cell.length_c   1.000
_cell.angle_alpha   90.00
_cell.angle_beta   90.00
_cell.angle_gamma   90.00
#
_symmetry.space_group_name_H-M   'P 1'
#
loop_
_entity.id
_entity.type
_entity.pdbx_description
1 polymer ?
#
loop_
_entity_poly.entity_id
_entity_poly.type
_entity_poly.pdbx_seq_one_letter_code
_entity_poly.pdbx_strand_id
1 'polypeptide(L)'
;MKFSNGYWRMRDGVSPMYPMEVRDVQVDRDALTVYAPTKRIVTRGDTLNLPLLTVRASSPAPGVISIKTTHFAGRRPRTPEFDLAGSDVAVEITDDEQFASLTSGDLTVRFHKGDQWKLDFLAGGRLLTSSGYKNLAALDVEGEGSYVREQLLLGVGDTVYGLGERFGPFVKNGQVVDIWQEDGGTSSEQAYKNVPFYLTNAGYGVFVNYPGGVSFEVASESVSRVGFSVPGQELEYLVIHGPTPKEILRRYTALTGRPALPPAWSFGLWLSTSFTTDYDEETVNKFVSGMADRDLPLSVFHFDCFWMREFHWTDFEWDPKVFPDPVGMLKRLKDRGLKICVWLNPYIAQRSALFEEGVANGYFLKTTDGDVWQWDLWQAGMALVDFTNPEACAWYASKLRGLLEQGVDAFKTDFGERIPVRGVVWHDGSDTEKMHNYYTHLYNRVVFDVLEEVRGKNEAVLFARSATAGGQQFPVHWGGDCESTFEAMAESLRGGLSLSASGFGFWSHDMGGFEGKPRPAVFKRWIPFGLLSSHSRLHGSQSYRVPWEFDEEAVDVLRTFTKLKARIMPYLFGQAVQAHEQGVPVMRPMIVEFPEDLAVTHVERQYMLGDSLLVAPVFSEDGDTTFYTPAGEWTHLQTGETFTGPAWHRRTVGFGEVPVLVRPGTVLALGDVDDRPDYEYARGVTLALYALPDGFDASVSVPATDGTEAARFSVTRSGDAITVTRESGEPLPWRVRLGHAGAVVDLSADTSSHVVTL
;
A
#
# COMPACT_ATOMS: atom_id res chain seq x y z
N MET A 1 -19.98 -12.44 -1.40
CA MET A 1 -21.21 -13.07 -0.87
C MET A 1 -21.88 -13.75 -2.03
N LYS A 2 -22.03 -15.07 -1.95
CA LYS A 2 -22.71 -15.83 -3.00
C LYS A 2 -24.22 -15.60 -2.90
N PHE A 3 -24.88 -15.30 -4.02
CA PHE A 3 -26.34 -15.17 -4.07
C PHE A 3 -26.99 -16.29 -4.90
N SER A 4 -26.25 -16.84 -5.84
CA SER A 4 -26.65 -17.97 -6.68
C SER A 4 -26.30 -19.32 -6.04
N ASN A 5 -27.00 -20.36 -6.45
CA ASN A 5 -26.70 -21.75 -6.19
C ASN A 5 -26.40 -22.43 -7.53
N GLY A 6 -25.18 -22.23 -8.01
CA GLY A 6 -24.77 -22.58 -9.37
C GLY A 6 -25.50 -21.73 -10.42
N TYR A 7 -25.40 -22.14 -11.68
CA TYR A 7 -25.88 -21.34 -12.81
C TYR A 7 -27.42 -21.23 -12.88
N TRP A 8 -28.14 -22.25 -12.39
CA TRP A 8 -29.58 -22.41 -12.66
C TRP A 8 -30.51 -21.92 -11.55
N ARG A 9 -29.99 -21.71 -10.33
CA ARG A 9 -30.81 -21.42 -9.14
C ARG A 9 -30.25 -20.26 -8.35
N MET A 10 -31.12 -19.58 -7.62
CA MET A 10 -30.73 -18.71 -6.51
C MET A 10 -30.54 -19.55 -5.25
N ARG A 11 -29.79 -19.03 -4.27
CA ARG A 11 -29.85 -19.57 -2.91
C ARG A 11 -31.27 -19.41 -2.37
N ASP A 12 -31.68 -20.33 -1.50
CA ASP A 12 -32.97 -20.24 -0.82
C ASP A 12 -33.06 -18.92 -0.03
N GLY A 13 -34.23 -18.27 -0.04
CA GLY A 13 -34.43 -16.98 0.62
C GLY A 13 -33.91 -15.75 -0.15
N VAL A 14 -33.29 -15.91 -1.32
CA VAL A 14 -32.78 -14.77 -2.12
C VAL A 14 -33.74 -14.41 -3.25
N SER A 15 -34.24 -13.17 -3.22
CA SER A 15 -35.14 -12.59 -4.22
C SER A 15 -34.43 -11.50 -5.03
N PRO A 16 -33.98 -11.78 -6.27
CA PRO A 16 -33.27 -10.80 -7.07
C PRO A 16 -34.21 -9.93 -7.92
N MET A 17 -33.81 -8.68 -8.10
CA MET A 17 -34.42 -7.66 -8.93
C MET A 17 -33.40 -7.23 -9.99
N TYR A 18 -33.51 -7.82 -11.19
CA TYR A 18 -32.57 -7.59 -12.29
C TYR A 18 -33.10 -6.51 -13.24
N PRO A 19 -32.28 -5.53 -13.68
CA PRO A 19 -32.69 -4.63 -14.76
C PRO A 19 -32.88 -5.44 -16.05
N MET A 20 -33.98 -5.18 -16.77
CA MET A 20 -34.36 -5.95 -17.97
C MET A 20 -34.12 -5.22 -19.27
N GLU A 21 -34.33 -3.90 -19.30
CA GLU A 21 -34.20 -3.03 -20.47
C GLU A 21 -33.75 -1.63 -20.03
N VAL A 22 -33.16 -0.87 -20.95
CA VAL A 22 -33.01 0.59 -20.80
C VAL A 22 -34.35 1.21 -21.19
N ARG A 23 -35.13 1.67 -20.21
CA ARG A 23 -36.48 2.18 -20.46
C ARG A 23 -36.49 3.66 -20.79
N ASP A 24 -35.72 4.42 -20.03
CA ASP A 24 -35.64 5.87 -20.18
C ASP A 24 -34.22 6.34 -19.85
N VAL A 25 -33.82 7.43 -20.48
CA VAL A 25 -32.48 8.01 -20.38
C VAL A 25 -32.64 9.50 -20.11
N GLN A 26 -32.01 9.96 -19.03
CA GLN A 26 -31.89 11.36 -18.71
C GLN A 26 -30.43 11.79 -18.87
N VAL A 27 -30.22 12.75 -19.76
CA VAL A 27 -28.91 13.38 -20.00
C VAL A 27 -28.86 14.69 -19.21
N ASP A 28 -27.96 14.74 -18.24
CA ASP A 28 -27.58 15.98 -17.56
C ASP A 28 -26.29 16.53 -18.20
N ARG A 29 -25.77 17.66 -17.70
CA ARG A 29 -24.55 18.29 -18.24
C ARG A 29 -23.32 17.38 -18.12
N ASP A 30 -23.21 16.67 -17.01
CA ASP A 30 -22.02 15.95 -16.55
C ASP A 30 -22.31 14.49 -16.17
N ALA A 31 -23.53 14.04 -16.41
CA ALA A 31 -23.98 12.72 -16.01
C ALA A 31 -25.06 12.17 -16.96
N LEU A 32 -25.11 10.84 -16.99
CA LEU A 32 -26.09 10.07 -17.74
C LEU A 32 -26.84 9.16 -16.78
N THR A 33 -28.15 9.33 -16.67
CA THR A 33 -28.99 8.50 -15.79
C THR A 33 -29.90 7.60 -16.61
N VAL A 34 -29.88 6.31 -16.29
CA VAL A 34 -30.68 5.27 -16.94
C VAL A 34 -31.69 4.71 -15.96
N TYR A 35 -32.95 4.65 -16.38
CA TYR A 35 -34.03 4.02 -15.64
C TYR A 35 -34.31 2.63 -16.21
N ALA A 36 -34.14 1.60 -15.37
CA ALA A 36 -34.12 0.21 -15.80
C ALA A 36 -35.15 -0.63 -14.99
N PRO A 37 -36.32 -0.94 -15.58
CA PRO A 37 -37.35 -1.72 -14.91
C PRO A 37 -36.91 -3.17 -14.74
N THR A 38 -37.43 -3.84 -13.71
CA THR A 38 -37.06 -5.24 -13.41
C THR A 38 -37.90 -6.28 -14.14
N LYS A 39 -38.69 -5.81 -15.10
CA LYS A 39 -39.50 -6.56 -16.05
C LYS A 39 -39.49 -5.81 -17.38
N ARG A 40 -39.53 -6.55 -18.50
CA ARG A 40 -39.74 -5.97 -19.83
C ARG A 40 -41.11 -5.28 -19.90
N ILE A 41 -41.15 -4.07 -20.46
CA ILE A 41 -42.37 -3.25 -20.54
C ILE A 41 -43.01 -3.41 -21.92
N VAL A 42 -44.07 -4.21 -22.02
CA VAL A 42 -44.79 -4.46 -23.29
C VAL A 42 -46.04 -3.60 -23.39
N THR A 43 -46.72 -3.39 -22.27
CA THR A 43 -47.95 -2.61 -22.16
C THR A 43 -47.81 -1.53 -21.10
N ARG A 44 -48.67 -0.50 -21.14
CA ARG A 44 -48.70 0.53 -20.07
C ARG A 44 -48.98 -0.07 -18.69
N GLY A 45 -49.72 -1.17 -18.61
CA GLY A 45 -49.97 -1.87 -17.34
C GLY A 45 -48.71 -2.44 -16.69
N ASP A 46 -47.67 -2.73 -17.47
CA ASP A 46 -46.38 -3.23 -16.94
C ASP A 46 -45.59 -2.15 -16.18
N THR A 47 -45.95 -0.87 -16.31
CA THR A 47 -45.27 0.25 -15.64
C THR A 47 -45.69 0.50 -14.19
N LEU A 48 -46.51 -0.39 -13.62
CA LEU A 48 -47.10 -0.25 -12.29
C LEU A 48 -46.76 -1.49 -11.45
N ASN A 49 -46.65 -1.33 -10.12
CA ASN A 49 -46.32 -2.41 -9.17
C ASN A 49 -45.02 -3.17 -9.52
N LEU A 50 -44.00 -2.44 -9.96
CA LEU A 50 -42.74 -3.00 -10.44
C LEU A 50 -41.55 -2.21 -9.87
N PRO A 51 -40.49 -2.89 -9.39
CA PRO A 51 -39.24 -2.22 -9.04
C PRO A 51 -38.55 -1.58 -10.27
N LEU A 52 -37.94 -0.42 -10.04
CA LEU A 52 -37.16 0.32 -11.03
C LEU A 52 -35.78 0.58 -10.44
N LEU A 53 -34.72 0.15 -11.13
CA LEU A 53 -33.35 0.52 -10.78
C LEU A 53 -32.97 1.80 -11.50
N THR A 54 -32.34 2.72 -10.77
CA THR A 54 -31.79 3.96 -11.33
C THR A 54 -30.29 3.84 -11.37
N VAL A 55 -29.68 3.89 -12.56
CA VAL A 55 -28.24 3.74 -12.77
C VAL A 55 -27.69 5.06 -13.30
N ARG A 56 -26.92 5.76 -12.48
CA ARG A 56 -26.29 7.04 -12.83
C ARG A 56 -24.81 6.82 -13.15
N ALA A 57 -24.40 7.21 -14.35
CA ALA A 57 -23.02 7.33 -14.77
C ALA A 57 -22.56 8.79 -14.66
N SER A 58 -21.37 9.01 -14.10
CA SER A 58 -20.71 10.33 -14.01
C SER A 58 -19.19 10.15 -14.03
N SER A 59 -18.41 11.24 -14.07
CA SER A 59 -16.95 11.17 -14.08
C SER A 59 -16.33 12.12 -13.05
N PRO A 60 -15.72 11.60 -11.97
CA PRO A 60 -15.04 12.42 -10.97
C PRO A 60 -13.62 12.84 -11.40
N ALA A 61 -13.02 12.15 -12.37
CA ALA A 61 -11.68 12.45 -12.89
C ALA A 61 -11.55 11.94 -14.34
N PRO A 62 -10.66 12.53 -15.17
CA PRO A 62 -10.45 12.05 -16.53
C PRO A 62 -10.05 10.57 -16.58
N GLY A 63 -10.72 9.78 -17.43
CA GLY A 63 -10.47 8.33 -17.53
C GLY A 63 -11.05 7.52 -16.37
N VAL A 64 -11.90 8.12 -15.54
CA VAL A 64 -12.62 7.47 -14.42
C VAL A 64 -14.11 7.67 -14.59
N ILE A 65 -14.88 6.59 -14.57
CA ILE A 65 -16.35 6.64 -14.62
C ILE A 65 -16.90 6.02 -13.34
N SER A 66 -17.70 6.80 -12.60
CA SER A 66 -18.52 6.31 -11.49
C SER A 66 -19.85 5.79 -12.00
N ILE A 67 -20.23 4.59 -11.56
CA ILE A 67 -21.57 4.02 -11.69
C ILE A 67 -22.20 3.91 -10.32
N LYS A 68 -23.32 4.61 -10.16
CA LYS A 68 -24.15 4.59 -8.96
C LYS A 68 -25.50 3.96 -9.28
N THR A 69 -25.76 2.78 -8.72
CA THR A 69 -27.03 2.07 -8.85
C THR A 69 -27.86 2.25 -7.58
N THR A 70 -29.09 2.71 -7.72
CA THR A 70 -30.03 2.95 -6.62
C THR A 70 -31.33 2.20 -6.85
N HIS A 71 -31.81 1.50 -5.82
CA HIS A 71 -33.16 0.94 -5.78
C HIS A 71 -34.11 1.91 -5.05
N PHE A 72 -33.98 2.04 -3.73
CA PHE A 72 -34.73 3.04 -2.95
C PHE A 72 -33.86 4.23 -2.53
N ALA A 73 -34.14 5.40 -3.09
CA ALA A 73 -33.42 6.65 -2.82
C ALA A 73 -33.85 7.37 -1.52
N GLY A 74 -34.87 6.87 -0.82
CA GLY A 74 -35.44 7.54 0.36
C GLY A 74 -34.64 7.36 1.67
N ARG A 75 -33.51 6.63 1.63
CA ARG A 75 -32.65 6.47 2.81
C ARG A 75 -31.86 7.75 3.05
N ARG A 76 -31.73 8.13 4.34
CA ARG A 76 -30.82 9.22 4.72
C ARG A 76 -29.38 8.79 4.40
N PRO A 77 -28.54 9.69 3.83
CA PRO A 77 -27.11 9.44 3.69
C PRO A 77 -26.50 9.04 5.03
N ARG A 78 -25.54 8.11 4.97
CA ARG A 78 -24.86 7.59 6.16
C ARG A 78 -23.37 7.82 6.02
N THR A 79 -22.79 8.57 6.95
CA THR A 79 -21.34 8.78 7.08
C THR A 79 -20.69 7.60 7.81
N PRO A 80 -19.37 7.41 7.69
CA PRO A 80 -18.45 8.15 6.84
C PRO A 80 -18.57 7.76 5.36
N GLU A 81 -17.96 8.58 4.50
CA GLU A 81 -17.72 8.30 3.08
C GLU A 81 -16.22 8.45 2.82
N PHE A 82 -15.70 7.81 1.76
CA PHE A 82 -14.31 8.04 1.38
C PHE A 82 -14.15 9.47 0.87
N ASP A 83 -13.07 10.13 1.27
CA ASP A 83 -12.74 11.46 0.75
C ASP A 83 -12.08 11.30 -0.63
N LEU A 84 -12.76 11.78 -1.67
CA LEU A 84 -12.32 11.65 -3.06
C LEU A 84 -12.02 13.03 -3.62
N ALA A 85 -10.79 13.23 -4.09
CA ALA A 85 -10.31 14.45 -4.75
C ALA A 85 -10.82 14.53 -6.20
N GLY A 86 -12.15 14.59 -6.35
CA GLY A 86 -12.81 14.78 -7.64
C GLY A 86 -12.47 16.14 -8.28
N SER A 87 -12.68 16.23 -9.57
CA SER A 87 -12.52 17.44 -10.38
C SER A 87 -13.69 17.60 -11.34
N ASP A 88 -13.95 18.82 -11.79
CA ASP A 88 -14.91 19.04 -12.88
C ASP A 88 -14.33 18.47 -14.18
N VAL A 89 -14.94 17.41 -14.70
CA VAL A 89 -14.50 16.74 -15.93
C VAL A 89 -15.46 17.05 -17.07
N ALA A 90 -14.91 17.51 -18.20
CA ALA A 90 -15.68 17.55 -19.43
C ALA A 90 -15.93 16.12 -19.92
N VAL A 91 -17.21 15.74 -20.00
CA VAL A 91 -17.64 14.45 -20.53
C VAL A 91 -18.35 14.63 -21.86
N GLU A 92 -18.21 13.66 -22.75
CA GLU A 92 -19.03 13.56 -23.96
C GLU A 92 -20.17 12.59 -23.68
N ILE A 93 -21.42 13.05 -23.87
CA ILE A 93 -22.61 12.23 -23.69
C ILE A 93 -23.32 12.11 -25.04
N THR A 94 -23.60 10.88 -25.44
CA THR A 94 -24.37 10.58 -26.65
C THR A 94 -25.60 9.75 -26.28
N ASP A 95 -26.72 10.09 -26.91
CA ASP A 95 -27.99 9.37 -26.76
C ASP A 95 -28.61 9.19 -28.15
N ASP A 96 -28.51 7.98 -28.72
CA ASP A 96 -29.03 7.64 -30.04
C ASP A 96 -30.08 6.51 -29.94
N GLU A 97 -30.54 5.96 -31.07
CA GLU A 97 -31.57 4.91 -31.07
C GLU A 97 -31.08 3.58 -30.45
N GLN A 98 -29.78 3.30 -30.49
CA GLN A 98 -29.17 2.04 -30.06
C GLN A 98 -28.48 2.14 -28.71
N PHE A 99 -27.92 3.30 -28.37
CA PHE A 99 -27.05 3.46 -27.22
C PHE A 99 -27.31 4.78 -26.47
N ALA A 100 -27.01 4.74 -25.18
CA ALA A 100 -26.71 5.92 -24.38
C ALA A 100 -25.30 5.74 -23.80
N SER A 101 -24.40 6.71 -23.99
CA SER A 101 -23.03 6.62 -23.48
C SER A 101 -22.50 7.90 -22.88
N LEU A 102 -21.59 7.74 -21.93
CA LEU A 102 -20.79 8.81 -21.33
C LEU A 102 -19.32 8.46 -21.49
N THR A 103 -18.54 9.38 -22.04
CA THR A 103 -17.10 9.25 -22.27
C THR A 103 -16.33 10.27 -21.44
N SER A 104 -15.31 9.80 -20.72
CA SER A 104 -14.36 10.60 -19.96
C SER A 104 -12.93 10.18 -20.32
N GLY A 105 -12.18 11.08 -20.96
CA GLY A 105 -10.92 10.73 -21.61
C GLY A 105 -11.14 9.60 -22.62
N ASP A 106 -10.34 8.53 -22.52
CA ASP A 106 -10.49 7.37 -23.40
C ASP A 106 -11.56 6.37 -22.95
N LEU A 107 -12.07 6.50 -21.71
CA LEU A 107 -13.00 5.54 -21.12
C LEU A 107 -14.44 5.94 -21.46
N THR A 108 -15.19 5.00 -22.03
CA THR A 108 -16.62 5.15 -22.31
C THR A 108 -17.41 4.10 -21.55
N VAL A 109 -18.48 4.52 -20.90
CA VAL A 109 -19.55 3.61 -20.48
C VAL A 109 -20.71 3.71 -21.47
N ARG A 110 -21.21 2.56 -21.91
CA ARG A 110 -22.26 2.45 -22.94
C ARG A 110 -23.38 1.54 -22.50
N PHE A 111 -24.58 2.09 -22.36
CA PHE A 111 -25.84 1.39 -22.13
C PHE A 111 -26.47 1.02 -23.47
N HIS A 112 -26.86 -0.25 -23.63
CA HIS A 112 -27.54 -0.73 -24.83
C HIS A 112 -29.05 -0.55 -24.68
N LYS A 113 -29.68 0.18 -25.62
CA LYS A 113 -31.13 0.30 -25.74
C LYS A 113 -31.70 -0.94 -26.42
N GLY A 114 -32.96 -1.26 -26.11
CA GLY A 114 -33.68 -2.41 -26.66
C GLY A 114 -34.13 -3.40 -25.59
N ASP A 115 -34.33 -4.66 -26.00
CA ASP A 115 -35.04 -5.66 -25.20
C ASP A 115 -34.20 -6.36 -24.13
N GLN A 116 -32.91 -6.03 -24.01
CA GLN A 116 -32.01 -6.66 -23.05
C GLN A 116 -31.08 -5.63 -22.40
N TRP A 117 -31.02 -5.66 -21.07
CA TRP A 117 -30.05 -4.91 -20.30
C TRP A 117 -28.62 -5.32 -20.65
N LYS A 118 -27.82 -4.32 -21.03
CA LYS A 118 -26.37 -4.47 -21.17
C LYS A 118 -25.68 -3.13 -20.99
N LEU A 119 -24.57 -3.18 -20.26
CA LEU A 119 -23.64 -2.11 -19.96
C LEU A 119 -22.24 -2.55 -20.37
N ASP A 120 -21.58 -1.81 -21.25
CA ASP A 120 -20.18 -2.03 -21.64
C ASP A 120 -19.29 -0.91 -21.13
N PHE A 121 -18.08 -1.25 -20.69
CA PHE A 121 -16.97 -0.30 -20.52
C PHE A 121 -15.96 -0.50 -21.64
N LEU A 122 -15.65 0.58 -22.34
CA LEU A 122 -14.80 0.58 -23.52
C LEU A 122 -13.64 1.55 -23.33
N ALA A 123 -12.48 1.25 -23.90
CA ALA A 123 -11.43 2.25 -24.10
C ALA A 123 -10.89 2.20 -25.52
N GLY A 124 -10.89 3.34 -26.21
CA GLY A 124 -10.52 3.42 -27.63
C GLY A 124 -11.32 2.44 -28.52
N GLY A 125 -12.58 2.17 -28.15
CA GLY A 125 -13.44 1.18 -28.82
C GLY A 125 -13.21 -0.29 -28.44
N ARG A 126 -12.15 -0.62 -27.69
CA ARG A 126 -11.90 -1.97 -27.15
C ARG A 126 -12.78 -2.21 -25.93
N LEU A 127 -13.46 -3.35 -25.87
CA LEU A 127 -14.17 -3.80 -24.67
C LEU A 127 -13.19 -4.14 -23.55
N LEU A 128 -13.36 -3.47 -22.40
CA LEU A 128 -12.60 -3.74 -21.17
C LEU A 128 -13.35 -4.75 -20.30
N THR A 129 -14.63 -4.45 -20.00
CA THR A 129 -15.51 -5.31 -19.21
C THR A 129 -16.97 -4.98 -19.53
N SER A 130 -17.90 -5.83 -19.06
CA SER A 130 -19.34 -5.64 -19.26
C SER A 130 -20.18 -6.17 -18.11
N SER A 131 -21.34 -5.54 -17.91
CA SER A 131 -22.44 -6.01 -17.08
C SER A 131 -23.67 -6.26 -17.94
N GLY A 132 -24.08 -7.52 -18.08
CA GLY A 132 -25.23 -7.94 -18.88
C GLY A 132 -26.39 -8.45 -18.02
N TYR A 133 -27.29 -9.18 -18.66
CA TYR A 133 -28.44 -9.81 -17.99
C TYR A 133 -28.02 -10.60 -16.73
N LYS A 134 -28.70 -10.33 -15.61
CA LYS A 134 -28.50 -10.92 -14.27
C LYS A 134 -27.21 -10.57 -13.53
N ASN A 135 -26.37 -9.66 -14.02
CA ASN A 135 -25.14 -9.27 -13.33
C ASN A 135 -25.39 -8.20 -12.26
N LEU A 136 -25.90 -7.03 -12.69
CA LEU A 136 -26.39 -5.98 -11.79
C LEU A 136 -27.72 -6.43 -11.17
N ALA A 137 -27.87 -6.29 -9.86
CA ALA A 137 -29.12 -6.60 -9.16
C ALA A 137 -29.26 -5.83 -7.85
N ALA A 138 -30.49 -5.44 -7.52
CA ALA A 138 -30.89 -5.30 -6.12
C ALA A 138 -31.41 -6.68 -5.64
N LEU A 139 -31.14 -7.06 -4.41
CA LEU A 139 -31.52 -8.36 -3.86
C LEU A 139 -32.13 -8.18 -2.48
N ASP A 140 -33.18 -8.93 -2.18
CA ASP A 140 -33.67 -9.12 -0.82
C ASP A 140 -33.31 -10.52 -0.36
N VAL A 141 -32.65 -10.62 0.79
CA VAL A 141 -32.22 -11.87 1.41
C VAL A 141 -32.99 -12.04 2.71
N GLU A 142 -33.78 -13.11 2.80
CA GLU A 142 -34.58 -13.42 3.98
C GLU A 142 -33.70 -13.51 5.24
N GLY A 143 -34.00 -12.68 6.23
CA GLY A 143 -33.24 -12.61 7.50
C GLY A 143 -31.96 -11.76 7.47
N GLU A 144 -31.43 -11.39 6.30
CA GLU A 144 -30.20 -10.58 6.16
C GLU A 144 -30.47 -9.16 5.62
N GLY A 145 -31.60 -8.96 4.92
CA GLY A 145 -32.03 -7.66 4.40
C GLY A 145 -31.68 -7.44 2.93
N SER A 146 -31.64 -6.18 2.49
CA SER A 146 -31.41 -5.83 1.09
C SER A 146 -29.93 -5.63 0.78
N TYR A 147 -29.53 -5.98 -0.44
CA TYR A 147 -28.20 -5.81 -0.99
C TYR A 147 -28.27 -5.22 -2.39
N VAL A 148 -27.21 -4.55 -2.82
CA VAL A 148 -26.98 -4.23 -4.24
C VAL A 148 -25.67 -4.88 -4.67
N ARG A 149 -25.69 -5.54 -5.83
CA ARG A 149 -24.57 -6.32 -6.36
C ARG A 149 -24.33 -5.98 -7.83
N GLU A 150 -23.06 -5.94 -8.21
CA GLU A 150 -22.61 -5.94 -9.60
C GLU A 150 -21.74 -7.17 -9.88
N GLN A 151 -21.69 -7.62 -11.14
CA GLN A 151 -20.76 -8.65 -11.62
C GLN A 151 -20.15 -8.25 -12.97
N LEU A 152 -18.89 -7.81 -12.95
CA LEU A 152 -18.15 -7.35 -14.12
C LEU A 152 -17.45 -8.53 -14.81
N LEU A 153 -17.58 -8.61 -16.14
CA LEU A 153 -16.94 -9.65 -16.97
C LEU A 153 -15.41 -9.63 -16.84
N LEU A 154 -14.82 -10.81 -16.69
CA LEU A 154 -13.40 -11.08 -16.93
C LEU A 154 -13.26 -11.77 -18.29
N GLY A 155 -12.43 -11.21 -19.15
CA GLY A 155 -12.01 -11.81 -20.41
C GLY A 155 -11.16 -13.06 -20.22
N VAL A 156 -10.86 -13.74 -21.33
CA VAL A 156 -9.96 -14.91 -21.30
C VAL A 156 -8.56 -14.46 -20.94
N GLY A 157 -8.04 -14.95 -19.82
CA GLY A 157 -6.70 -14.59 -19.34
C GLY A 157 -6.68 -13.34 -18.44
N ASP A 158 -7.82 -12.71 -18.20
CA ASP A 158 -7.89 -11.58 -17.27
C ASP A 158 -7.62 -12.05 -15.83
N THR A 159 -6.67 -11.41 -15.18
CA THR A 159 -6.29 -11.66 -13.79
C THR A 159 -6.52 -10.44 -12.92
N VAL A 160 -6.88 -10.69 -11.66
CA VAL A 160 -7.23 -9.67 -10.67
C VAL A 160 -6.19 -9.64 -9.54
N TYR A 161 -5.82 -8.43 -9.12
CA TYR A 161 -4.82 -8.14 -8.10
C TYR A 161 -5.33 -7.07 -7.11
N GLY A 162 -4.61 -6.87 -6.01
CA GLY A 162 -4.92 -5.82 -5.03
C GLY A 162 -5.89 -6.29 -3.96
N LEU A 163 -6.96 -5.50 -3.74
CA LEU A 163 -7.94 -5.60 -2.67
C LEU A 163 -7.40 -5.30 -1.25
N GLY A 164 -6.18 -4.78 -1.13
CA GLY A 164 -5.49 -4.55 0.15
C GLY A 164 -4.27 -5.44 0.36
N GLU A 165 -3.75 -5.45 1.59
CA GLU A 165 -2.65 -6.34 1.98
C GLU A 165 -3.18 -7.75 2.24
N ARG A 166 -2.81 -8.71 1.39
CA ARG A 166 -3.36 -10.08 1.44
C ARG A 166 -2.26 -11.11 1.31
N PHE A 167 -2.33 -12.12 2.18
CA PHE A 167 -1.25 -13.08 2.36
C PHE A 167 -1.45 -14.41 1.64
N GLY A 168 -2.69 -14.69 1.17
CA GLY A 168 -3.00 -15.78 0.26
C GLY A 168 -2.39 -15.61 -1.14
N PRO A 169 -2.80 -16.43 -2.14
CA PRO A 169 -2.27 -16.35 -3.50
C PRO A 169 -2.36 -14.92 -4.08
N PHE A 170 -1.32 -14.51 -4.81
CA PHE A 170 -1.23 -13.12 -5.29
C PHE A 170 -2.35 -12.78 -6.29
N VAL A 171 -2.62 -13.65 -7.25
CA VAL A 171 -3.77 -13.53 -8.17
C VAL A 171 -5.06 -13.90 -7.46
N LYS A 172 -6.05 -13.01 -7.49
CA LYS A 172 -7.30 -13.11 -6.72
C LYS A 172 -8.37 -13.98 -7.39
N ASN A 173 -8.21 -14.37 -8.66
CA ASN A 173 -9.14 -15.27 -9.34
C ASN A 173 -9.32 -16.58 -8.56
N GLY A 174 -10.57 -16.93 -8.27
CA GLY A 174 -10.98 -18.07 -7.45
C GLY A 174 -11.18 -17.75 -5.96
N GLN A 175 -10.87 -16.53 -5.51
CA GLN A 175 -10.95 -16.14 -4.09
C GLN A 175 -12.25 -15.41 -3.74
N VAL A 176 -12.75 -15.67 -2.54
CA VAL A 176 -13.73 -14.81 -1.86
C VAL A 176 -12.96 -13.86 -0.97
N VAL A 177 -13.29 -12.57 -1.02
CA VAL A 177 -12.56 -11.54 -0.28
C VAL A 177 -13.56 -10.59 0.36
N ASP A 178 -13.56 -10.52 1.68
CA ASP A 178 -14.37 -9.57 2.43
C ASP A 178 -13.50 -8.37 2.84
N ILE A 179 -13.95 -7.16 2.53
CA ILE A 179 -13.30 -5.91 2.93
C ILE A 179 -13.75 -5.58 4.35
N TRP A 180 -12.99 -6.10 5.32
CA TRP A 180 -13.26 -5.96 6.75
C TRP A 180 -11.95 -6.03 7.55
N GLN A 181 -11.60 -4.99 8.30
CA GLN A 181 -10.35 -4.95 9.05
C GLN A 181 -10.36 -5.99 10.17
N GLU A 182 -9.34 -6.83 10.17
CA GLU A 182 -9.18 -7.85 11.21
C GLU A 182 -7.73 -7.93 11.66
N ASP A 183 -7.57 -8.16 12.95
CA ASP A 183 -6.30 -8.50 13.58
C ASP A 183 -6.17 -10.03 13.59
N GLY A 184 -5.66 -10.57 12.48
CA GLY A 184 -5.68 -12.00 12.15
C GLY A 184 -4.31 -12.64 11.88
N GLY A 185 -3.21 -11.94 12.18
CA GLY A 185 -1.87 -12.39 11.76
C GLY A 185 -1.62 -12.18 10.26
N THR A 186 -0.50 -12.68 9.76
CA THR A 186 -0.19 -12.71 8.32
C THR A 186 -0.48 -14.05 7.65
N SER A 187 -1.08 -15.01 8.36
CA SER A 187 -1.14 -16.41 7.93
C SER A 187 -2.58 -16.91 7.69
N SER A 188 -3.52 -15.99 7.45
CA SER A 188 -4.93 -16.29 7.17
C SER A 188 -5.47 -15.48 5.98
N GLU A 189 -6.75 -15.66 5.64
CA GLU A 189 -7.46 -14.86 4.64
C GLU A 189 -7.78 -13.44 5.10
N GLN A 190 -7.72 -13.20 6.42
CA GLN A 190 -7.96 -11.91 7.04
C GLN A 190 -6.85 -10.91 6.68
N ALA A 191 -7.12 -9.63 6.91
CA ALA A 191 -6.17 -8.56 6.65
C ALA A 191 -6.35 -7.39 7.61
N TYR A 192 -5.23 -6.77 7.97
CA TYR A 192 -5.23 -5.51 8.70
C TYR A 192 -5.58 -4.30 7.81
N LYS A 193 -5.34 -4.43 6.49
CA LYS A 193 -5.37 -3.35 5.50
C LYS A 193 -6.26 -3.71 4.31
N ASN A 194 -7.57 -3.63 4.50
CA ASN A 194 -8.57 -3.93 3.48
C ASN A 194 -8.87 -2.68 2.63
N VAL A 195 -8.78 -2.83 1.31
CA VAL A 195 -9.01 -1.74 0.35
C VAL A 195 -10.00 -2.24 -0.70
N PRO A 196 -11.18 -1.60 -0.89
CA PRO A 196 -12.16 -2.04 -1.88
C PRO A 196 -11.77 -1.63 -3.31
N PHE A 197 -10.49 -1.79 -3.68
CA PHE A 197 -9.94 -1.52 -5.01
C PHE A 197 -9.23 -2.76 -5.55
N TYR A 198 -9.55 -3.15 -6.78
CA TYR A 198 -8.78 -4.16 -7.50
C TYR A 198 -8.21 -3.62 -8.81
N LEU A 199 -7.08 -4.21 -9.20
CA LEU A 199 -6.37 -3.96 -10.45
C LEU A 199 -6.47 -5.19 -11.35
N THR A 200 -6.50 -4.99 -12.67
CA THR A 200 -6.44 -6.09 -13.65
C THR A 200 -5.26 -5.95 -14.60
N ASN A 201 -4.88 -7.04 -15.26
CA ASN A 201 -3.99 -7.02 -16.43
C ASN A 201 -4.70 -6.55 -17.73
N ALA A 202 -6.01 -6.30 -17.69
CA ALA A 202 -6.81 -5.96 -18.88
C ALA A 202 -6.85 -4.44 -19.19
N GLY A 203 -6.12 -3.63 -18.44
CA GLY A 203 -6.04 -2.17 -18.62
C GLY A 203 -7.13 -1.40 -17.87
N TYR A 204 -7.65 -1.94 -16.77
CA TYR A 204 -8.52 -1.21 -15.86
C TYR A 204 -8.41 -1.68 -14.40
N GLY A 205 -8.77 -0.81 -13.48
CA GLY A 205 -9.06 -1.15 -12.09
C GLY A 205 -10.48 -0.73 -11.72
N VAL A 206 -10.97 -1.23 -10.59
CA VAL A 206 -12.29 -0.85 -10.05
C VAL A 206 -12.19 -0.57 -8.56
N PHE A 207 -12.70 0.58 -8.16
CA PHE A 207 -12.84 0.98 -6.76
C PHE A 207 -14.32 0.98 -6.37
N VAL A 208 -14.71 0.18 -5.38
CA VAL A 208 -16.07 0.19 -4.82
C VAL A 208 -16.13 1.24 -3.73
N ASN A 209 -16.91 2.31 -3.96
CA ASN A 209 -17.00 3.48 -3.08
C ASN A 209 -17.92 3.21 -1.89
N TYR A 210 -17.50 2.29 -1.00
CA TYR A 210 -18.26 1.93 0.19
C TYR A 210 -17.30 1.63 1.35
N PRO A 211 -17.29 2.47 2.41
CA PRO A 211 -16.38 2.27 3.53
C PRO A 211 -16.65 1.02 4.37
N GLY A 212 -17.91 0.57 4.46
CA GLY A 212 -18.25 -0.62 5.26
C GLY A 212 -17.87 -1.94 4.58
N GLY A 213 -18.48 -3.03 5.04
CA GLY A 213 -18.25 -4.36 4.49
C GLY A 213 -18.62 -4.48 3.01
N VAL A 214 -17.62 -4.73 2.15
CA VAL A 214 -17.80 -5.11 0.75
C VAL A 214 -17.38 -6.56 0.57
N SER A 215 -18.26 -7.38 0.02
CA SER A 215 -17.96 -8.80 -0.20
C SER A 215 -17.71 -9.07 -1.67
N PHE A 216 -16.49 -9.45 -2.01
CA PHE A 216 -16.05 -9.78 -3.36
C PHE A 216 -16.07 -11.29 -3.61
N GLU A 217 -16.60 -11.68 -4.76
CA GLU A 217 -16.52 -13.01 -5.34
C GLU A 217 -15.68 -12.91 -6.62
N VAL A 218 -14.35 -13.06 -6.51
CA VAL A 218 -13.44 -12.88 -7.63
C VAL A 218 -13.33 -14.21 -8.38
N ALA A 219 -14.12 -14.40 -9.44
CA ALA A 219 -14.21 -15.67 -10.16
C ALA A 219 -14.54 -16.89 -9.26
N SER A 220 -15.16 -16.68 -8.10
CA SER A 220 -15.47 -17.71 -7.09
C SER A 220 -16.95 -18.13 -7.05
N GLU A 221 -17.84 -17.26 -7.53
CA GLU A 221 -19.26 -17.56 -7.75
C GLU A 221 -19.55 -17.76 -9.24
N SER A 222 -19.26 -16.73 -10.05
CA SER A 222 -19.25 -16.79 -11.50
C SER A 222 -17.81 -16.73 -11.99
N VAL A 223 -17.29 -17.83 -12.52
CA VAL A 223 -15.84 -18.03 -12.81
C VAL A 223 -15.26 -17.11 -13.88
N SER A 224 -16.09 -16.35 -14.59
CA SER A 224 -15.70 -15.35 -15.59
C SER A 224 -16.08 -13.93 -15.17
N ARG A 225 -16.25 -13.66 -13.87
CA ARG A 225 -16.66 -12.36 -13.36
C ARG A 225 -16.00 -11.99 -12.04
N VAL A 226 -15.87 -10.70 -11.78
CA VAL A 226 -15.69 -10.16 -10.44
C VAL A 226 -17.06 -9.72 -9.93
N GLY A 227 -17.61 -10.45 -8.97
CA GLY A 227 -18.81 -10.05 -8.26
C GLY A 227 -18.46 -9.23 -7.03
N PHE A 228 -19.24 -8.19 -6.73
CA PHE A 228 -19.14 -7.46 -5.47
C PHE A 228 -20.51 -6.96 -5.03
N SER A 229 -20.73 -6.99 -3.72
CA SER A 229 -22.00 -6.60 -3.11
C SER A 229 -21.80 -5.82 -1.83
N VAL A 230 -22.72 -4.90 -1.58
CA VAL A 230 -22.82 -4.12 -0.34
C VAL A 230 -24.24 -4.22 0.24
N PRO A 231 -24.38 -4.19 1.58
CA PRO A 231 -25.70 -4.13 2.20
C PRO A 231 -26.34 -2.77 1.95
N GLY A 232 -27.65 -2.76 1.68
CA GLY A 232 -28.45 -1.56 1.52
C GLY A 232 -29.20 -1.49 0.20
N GLN A 233 -29.39 -0.25 -0.27
CA GLN A 233 -30.26 0.08 -1.41
C GLN A 233 -29.48 0.77 -2.54
N GLU A 234 -28.17 0.90 -2.38
CA GLU A 234 -27.31 1.68 -3.25
C GLU A 234 -25.92 1.03 -3.32
N LEU A 235 -25.34 1.01 -4.53
CA LEU A 235 -23.96 0.62 -4.79
C LEU A 235 -23.34 1.65 -5.72
N GLU A 236 -22.17 2.17 -5.34
CA GLU A 236 -21.34 3.01 -6.19
C GLU A 236 -19.98 2.34 -6.41
N TYR A 237 -19.55 2.29 -7.67
CA TYR A 237 -18.22 1.83 -8.03
C TYR A 237 -17.65 2.67 -9.18
N LEU A 238 -16.32 2.79 -9.21
CA LEU A 238 -15.60 3.58 -10.18
C LEU A 238 -14.73 2.65 -11.03
N VAL A 239 -14.95 2.67 -12.34
CA VAL A 239 -14.04 2.03 -13.30
C VAL A 239 -12.95 3.04 -13.64
N ILE A 240 -11.71 2.64 -13.42
CA ILE A 240 -10.50 3.45 -13.61
C ILE A 240 -9.74 2.84 -14.77
N HIS A 241 -9.82 3.46 -15.95
CA HIS A 241 -9.06 3.02 -17.10
C HIS A 241 -7.62 3.48 -16.99
N GLY A 242 -6.70 2.69 -17.52
CA GLY A 242 -5.37 3.11 -17.90
C GLY A 242 -4.76 2.02 -18.78
N PRO A 243 -4.11 2.35 -19.91
CA PRO A 243 -3.57 1.31 -20.78
C PRO A 243 -2.49 0.45 -20.08
N THR A 244 -1.96 0.91 -18.94
CA THR A 244 -1.03 0.16 -18.10
C THR A 244 -1.43 0.19 -16.63
N PRO A 245 -1.03 -0.80 -15.81
CA PRO A 245 -1.22 -0.80 -14.36
C PRO A 245 -0.72 0.47 -13.65
N LYS A 246 0.41 1.02 -14.07
CA LYS A 246 0.94 2.26 -13.50
C LYS A 246 0.00 3.45 -13.71
N GLU A 247 -0.62 3.56 -14.89
CA GLU A 247 -1.59 4.63 -15.15
C GLU A 247 -2.87 4.46 -14.32
N ILE A 248 -3.32 3.23 -14.11
CA ILE A 248 -4.47 2.93 -13.26
C ILE A 248 -4.17 3.35 -11.82
N LEU A 249 -3.02 2.95 -11.26
CA LEU A 249 -2.59 3.35 -9.92
C LEU A 249 -2.39 4.87 -9.82
N ARG A 250 -1.85 5.50 -10.86
CA ARG A 250 -1.70 6.96 -10.95
C ARG A 250 -3.04 7.68 -10.87
N ARG A 251 -4.08 7.18 -11.54
CA ARG A 251 -5.43 7.76 -11.46
C ARG A 251 -6.11 7.45 -10.13
N TYR A 252 -5.99 6.21 -9.65
CA TYR A 252 -6.57 5.78 -8.37
C TYR A 252 -6.06 6.61 -7.20
N THR A 253 -4.75 6.78 -7.08
CA THR A 253 -4.14 7.56 -5.99
C THR A 253 -4.26 9.07 -6.20
N ALA A 254 -4.43 9.57 -7.43
CA ALA A 254 -4.81 10.97 -7.62
C ALA A 254 -6.19 11.25 -7.01
N LEU A 255 -7.13 10.30 -7.17
CA LEU A 255 -8.49 10.42 -6.68
C LEU A 255 -8.61 10.16 -5.17
N THR A 256 -7.91 9.14 -4.67
CA THR A 256 -8.06 8.67 -3.27
C THR A 256 -6.98 9.19 -2.33
N GLY A 257 -5.99 9.93 -2.83
CA GLY A 257 -4.89 10.48 -2.03
C GLY A 257 -3.53 9.94 -2.45
N ARG A 258 -2.59 10.85 -2.72
CA ARG A 258 -1.20 10.50 -3.05
C ARG A 258 -0.45 10.06 -1.78
N PRO A 259 0.44 9.05 -1.86
CA PRO A 259 1.36 8.77 -0.77
C PRO A 259 2.18 10.02 -0.41
N ALA A 260 2.27 10.39 0.86
CA ALA A 260 3.22 11.43 1.26
C ALA A 260 4.66 10.95 1.02
N LEU A 261 5.61 11.86 0.86
CA LEU A 261 7.03 11.52 0.74
C LEU A 261 7.61 11.32 2.16
N PRO A 262 8.04 10.11 2.55
CA PRO A 262 8.71 9.91 3.83
C PRO A 262 10.09 10.57 3.82
N PRO A 263 10.60 11.05 4.97
CA PRO A 263 11.92 11.64 5.05
C PRO A 263 13.02 10.62 4.73
N ALA A 264 14.11 11.04 4.09
CA ALA A 264 15.18 10.14 3.67
C ALA A 264 15.75 9.24 4.79
N TRP A 265 15.82 9.75 6.03
CA TRP A 265 16.30 8.99 7.18
C TRP A 265 15.44 7.74 7.49
N SER A 266 14.15 7.74 7.12
CA SER A 266 13.24 6.62 7.38
C SER A 266 13.57 5.40 6.53
N PHE A 267 14.27 5.56 5.41
CA PHE A 267 14.71 4.45 4.56
C PHE A 267 15.88 3.66 5.16
N GLY A 268 16.50 4.16 6.22
CA GLY A 268 17.58 3.46 6.93
C GLY A 268 17.11 2.21 7.68
N LEU A 269 18.03 1.62 8.45
CA LEU A 269 17.71 0.47 9.29
C LEU A 269 17.02 0.93 10.58
N TRP A 270 15.89 0.29 10.90
CA TRP A 270 15.17 0.43 12.16
C TRP A 270 15.47 -0.77 13.04
N LEU A 271 15.80 -0.53 14.31
CA LEU A 271 15.94 -1.56 15.34
C LEU A 271 14.95 -1.28 16.46
N SER A 272 14.28 -2.31 16.96
CA SER A 272 13.38 -2.19 18.10
C SER A 272 13.91 -2.85 19.35
N THR A 273 13.27 -2.53 20.47
CA THR A 273 13.35 -3.26 21.72
C THR A 273 12.82 -4.70 21.65
N SER A 274 12.16 -5.10 20.55
CA SER A 274 11.19 -6.22 20.52
C SER A 274 9.97 -5.96 21.42
N PHE A 275 8.99 -6.88 21.44
CA PHE A 275 7.72 -6.69 22.14
C PHE A 275 7.78 -7.03 23.64
N THR A 276 7.86 -8.32 24.01
CA THR A 276 7.76 -8.78 25.42
C THR A 276 9.11 -9.12 26.04
N THR A 277 10.18 -8.57 25.49
CA THR A 277 11.53 -8.62 26.06
C THR A 277 11.68 -7.60 27.19
N ASP A 278 12.61 -7.84 28.11
CA ASP A 278 12.95 -6.86 29.15
C ASP A 278 13.89 -5.79 28.58
N TYR A 279 13.50 -4.53 28.55
CA TYR A 279 14.38 -3.46 28.08
C TYR A 279 14.31 -2.21 28.96
N ASP A 280 15.47 -1.60 29.13
CA ASP A 280 15.73 -0.36 29.84
C ASP A 280 16.80 0.44 29.06
N GLU A 281 17.21 1.58 29.60
CA GLU A 281 18.24 2.40 28.95
C GLU A 281 19.58 1.65 28.76
N GLU A 282 19.98 0.78 29.69
CA GLU A 282 21.23 0.01 29.57
C GLU A 282 21.16 -0.97 28.39
N THR A 283 20.06 -1.71 28.30
CA THR A 283 19.77 -2.68 27.24
C THR A 283 19.76 -2.00 25.87
N VAL A 284 19.07 -0.86 25.77
CA VAL A 284 19.03 -0.05 24.54
C VAL A 284 20.43 0.41 24.15
N ASN A 285 21.19 0.99 25.10
CA ASN A 285 22.56 1.45 24.82
C ASN A 285 23.50 0.31 24.41
N LYS A 286 23.36 -0.88 25.02
CA LYS A 286 24.12 -2.07 24.64
C LYS A 286 23.88 -2.46 23.18
N PHE A 287 22.63 -2.41 22.70
CA PHE A 287 22.34 -2.71 21.31
C PHE A 287 22.86 -1.64 20.35
N VAL A 288 22.63 -0.36 20.65
CA VAL A 288 23.11 0.72 19.77
C VAL A 288 24.64 0.70 19.69
N SER A 289 25.35 0.49 20.81
CA SER A 289 26.81 0.33 20.79
C SER A 289 27.24 -0.95 20.09
N GLY A 290 26.54 -2.06 20.33
CA GLY A 290 26.83 -3.32 19.64
C GLY A 290 26.70 -3.25 18.12
N MET A 291 25.76 -2.45 17.60
CA MET A 291 25.63 -2.13 16.17
C MET A 291 26.82 -1.31 15.68
N ALA A 292 27.16 -0.22 16.39
CA ALA A 292 28.28 0.65 16.03
C ALA A 292 29.64 -0.08 16.05
N ASP A 293 29.90 -0.88 17.09
CA ASP A 293 31.13 -1.67 17.26
C ASP A 293 31.34 -2.70 16.12
N ARG A 294 30.25 -3.08 15.43
CA ARG A 294 30.25 -4.05 14.33
C ARG A 294 30.14 -3.40 12.95
N ASP A 295 30.23 -2.07 12.87
CA ASP A 295 30.09 -1.29 11.63
C ASP A 295 28.74 -1.57 10.94
N LEU A 296 27.66 -1.60 11.75
CA LEU A 296 26.28 -1.77 11.29
C LEU A 296 25.56 -0.42 11.36
N PRO A 297 25.34 0.26 10.22
CA PRO A 297 24.59 1.51 10.21
C PRO A 297 23.19 1.33 10.80
N LEU A 298 22.80 2.26 11.68
CA LEU A 298 21.49 2.28 12.33
C LEU A 298 20.95 3.70 12.28
N SER A 299 19.72 3.86 11.79
CA SER A 299 19.11 5.18 11.61
C SER A 299 18.02 5.46 12.64
N VAL A 300 17.24 4.44 13.01
CA VAL A 300 16.08 4.60 13.89
C VAL A 300 16.07 3.55 14.99
N PHE A 301 15.79 3.98 16.22
CA PHE A 301 15.51 3.09 17.34
C PHE A 301 14.04 3.20 17.76
N HIS A 302 13.38 2.06 17.89
CA HIS A 302 11.95 1.94 18.23
C HIS A 302 11.75 1.36 19.63
N PHE A 303 10.99 2.07 20.47
CA PHE A 303 10.53 1.57 21.76
C PHE A 303 9.12 0.99 21.62
N ASP A 304 8.97 -0.30 21.92
CA ASP A 304 7.68 -0.99 21.84
C ASP A 304 6.85 -0.87 23.13
N CYS A 305 5.74 -1.61 23.26
CA CYS A 305 4.66 -1.33 24.22
C CYS A 305 5.07 -0.98 25.67
N PHE A 306 6.01 -1.73 26.26
CA PHE A 306 6.51 -1.56 27.64
C PHE A 306 7.37 -0.30 27.91
N TRP A 307 7.48 0.63 26.95
CA TRP A 307 7.91 2.00 27.29
C TRP A 307 6.91 2.67 28.23
N MET A 308 5.63 2.29 28.13
CA MET A 308 4.58 2.55 29.11
C MET A 308 4.40 1.36 30.06
N ARG A 309 3.88 1.63 31.27
CA ARG A 309 3.65 0.59 32.28
C ARG A 309 2.63 -0.47 31.82
N GLU A 310 2.82 -1.72 32.24
CA GLU A 310 1.84 -2.79 32.04
C GLU A 310 0.43 -2.39 32.49
N PHE A 311 -0.60 -2.81 31.73
CA PHE A 311 -2.01 -2.46 31.96
C PHE A 311 -2.37 -0.97 31.80
N HIS A 312 -1.44 -0.11 31.40
CA HIS A 312 -1.70 1.32 31.20
C HIS A 312 -1.85 1.73 29.72
N TRP A 313 -1.63 0.81 28.78
CA TRP A 313 -1.51 1.17 27.37
C TRP A 313 -2.84 1.67 26.78
N THR A 314 -2.91 2.79 26.07
CA THR A 314 -1.84 3.74 25.71
C THR A 314 -2.01 5.07 26.46
N ASP A 315 -1.35 5.27 27.60
CA ASP A 315 -1.49 6.50 28.41
C ASP A 315 -0.44 7.59 28.13
N PHE A 316 0.51 7.30 27.24
CA PHE A 316 1.60 8.19 26.81
C PHE A 316 2.61 8.57 27.90
N GLU A 317 2.61 7.87 29.03
CA GLU A 317 3.53 8.12 30.13
C GLU A 317 4.63 7.05 30.16
N TRP A 318 5.90 7.48 30.17
CA TRP A 318 7.04 6.58 30.34
C TRP A 318 6.96 5.87 31.70
N ASP A 319 7.21 4.57 31.78
CA ASP A 319 7.26 3.90 33.09
C ASP A 319 8.45 4.42 33.91
N PRO A 320 8.25 5.20 34.99
CA PRO A 320 9.33 5.81 35.74
C PRO A 320 10.23 4.79 36.44
N LYS A 321 9.81 3.52 36.56
CA LYS A 321 10.65 2.44 37.09
C LYS A 321 11.71 1.97 36.09
N VAL A 322 11.39 2.03 34.80
CA VAL A 322 12.23 1.54 33.71
C VAL A 322 12.98 2.72 33.06
N PHE A 323 12.30 3.85 32.88
CA PHE A 323 12.80 5.06 32.24
C PHE A 323 12.67 6.27 33.17
N PRO A 324 13.57 6.43 34.16
CA PRO A 324 13.51 7.55 35.11
C PRO A 324 13.89 8.91 34.51
N ASP A 325 14.62 8.92 33.39
CA ASP A 325 15.06 10.13 32.66
C ASP A 325 14.82 9.94 31.14
N PRO A 326 13.56 9.92 30.68
CA PRO A 326 13.25 9.64 29.27
C PRO A 326 13.83 10.71 28.35
N VAL A 327 13.68 12.01 28.68
CA VAL A 327 14.20 13.11 27.87
C VAL A 327 15.72 13.05 27.73
N GLY A 328 16.44 12.80 28.83
CA GLY A 328 17.89 12.64 28.78
C GLY A 328 18.31 11.39 28.00
N MET A 329 17.61 10.26 28.14
CA MET A 329 17.86 9.04 27.36
C MET A 329 17.68 9.31 25.87
N LEU A 330 16.55 9.90 25.47
CA LEU A 330 16.27 10.25 24.08
C LEU A 330 17.33 11.20 23.53
N LYS A 331 17.72 12.22 24.30
CA LYS A 331 18.81 13.12 23.92
C LYS A 331 20.12 12.36 23.68
N ARG A 332 20.51 11.45 24.58
CA ARG A 332 21.75 10.64 24.45
C ARG A 332 21.72 9.76 23.20
N LEU A 333 20.57 9.21 22.83
CA LEU A 333 20.41 8.45 21.58
C LEU A 333 20.49 9.34 20.34
N LYS A 334 19.84 10.52 20.38
CA LYS A 334 19.87 11.50 19.29
C LYS A 334 21.25 12.12 19.09
N ASP A 335 22.02 12.33 20.15
CA ASP A 335 23.41 12.80 20.09
C ASP A 335 24.31 11.80 19.30
N ARG A 336 23.87 10.53 19.16
CA ARG A 336 24.50 9.50 18.33
C ARG A 336 23.96 9.45 16.89
N GLY A 337 23.11 10.39 16.50
CA GLY A 337 22.53 10.50 15.17
C GLY A 337 21.25 9.69 14.94
N LEU A 338 20.69 9.06 15.98
CA LEU A 338 19.47 8.26 15.84
C LEU A 338 18.20 9.11 15.82
N LYS A 339 17.22 8.63 15.05
CA LYS A 339 15.82 9.01 15.17
C LYS A 339 15.10 8.05 16.11
N ILE A 340 14.06 8.56 16.77
CA ILE A 340 13.32 7.81 17.79
C ILE A 340 11.89 7.57 17.33
N CYS A 341 11.49 6.30 17.36
CA CYS A 341 10.10 5.89 17.20
C CYS A 341 9.57 5.32 18.52
N VAL A 342 8.31 5.56 18.83
CA VAL A 342 7.62 4.90 19.95
C VAL A 342 6.33 4.26 19.48
N TRP A 343 5.96 3.16 20.14
CA TRP A 343 4.69 2.47 19.93
C TRP A 343 3.53 3.26 20.52
N LEU A 344 2.41 3.29 19.80
CA LEU A 344 1.12 3.72 20.33
C LEU A 344 -0.02 2.93 19.66
N ASN A 345 -1.20 2.99 20.27
CA ASN A 345 -2.43 2.49 19.66
C ASN A 345 -3.63 3.38 20.04
N PRO A 346 -4.81 3.17 19.44
CA PRO A 346 -5.96 4.02 19.67
C PRO A 346 -6.90 3.51 20.79
N TYR A 347 -6.36 2.69 21.70
CA TYR A 347 -7.09 2.11 22.83
C TYR A 347 -6.49 2.57 24.16
N ILE A 348 -7.33 2.79 25.16
CA ILE A 348 -6.92 3.25 26.49
C ILE A 348 -7.35 2.23 27.54
N ALA A 349 -6.40 1.53 28.16
CA ALA A 349 -6.64 0.58 29.23
C ALA A 349 -7.34 1.21 30.44
N GLN A 350 -8.14 0.45 31.19
CA GLN A 350 -8.87 1.00 32.34
C GLN A 350 -7.98 1.56 33.45
N ARG A 351 -6.81 0.97 33.64
CA ARG A 351 -5.86 1.38 34.69
C ARG A 351 -5.02 2.60 34.27
N SER A 352 -5.08 3.00 33.00
CA SER A 352 -4.43 4.18 32.46
C SER A 352 -4.72 5.44 33.29
N ALA A 353 -3.73 6.33 33.41
CA ALA A 353 -3.93 7.66 33.97
C ALA A 353 -4.95 8.50 33.18
N LEU A 354 -5.20 8.14 31.92
CA LEU A 354 -6.08 8.83 30.99
C LEU A 354 -7.52 8.32 31.00
N PHE A 355 -7.80 7.19 31.66
CA PHE A 355 -9.12 6.57 31.57
C PHE A 355 -10.21 7.43 32.23
N GLU A 356 -9.97 7.88 33.48
CA GLU A 356 -10.93 8.75 34.19
C GLU A 356 -11.16 10.08 33.45
N GLU A 357 -10.10 10.66 32.87
CA GLU A 357 -10.18 11.88 32.05
C GLU A 357 -11.04 11.64 30.79
N GLY A 358 -10.80 10.54 30.08
CA GLY A 358 -11.55 10.20 28.86
C GLY A 358 -13.03 9.90 29.13
N VAL A 359 -13.35 9.27 30.27
CA VAL A 359 -14.74 9.07 30.72
C VAL A 359 -15.40 10.41 31.04
N ALA A 360 -14.74 11.25 31.85
CA ALA A 360 -15.31 12.52 32.32
C ALA A 360 -15.61 13.51 31.18
N ASN A 361 -14.80 13.50 30.13
CA ASN A 361 -14.97 14.40 28.98
C ASN A 361 -15.68 13.73 27.77
N GLY A 362 -16.06 12.45 27.88
CA GLY A 362 -16.77 11.75 26.80
C GLY A 362 -15.94 11.53 25.54
N TYR A 363 -14.64 11.25 25.70
CA TYR A 363 -13.70 11.02 24.59
C TYR A 363 -13.69 9.58 24.08
N PHE A 364 -14.36 8.66 24.77
CA PHE A 364 -14.44 7.26 24.36
C PHE A 364 -15.73 6.93 23.63
N LEU A 365 -15.64 5.92 22.76
CA LEU A 365 -16.79 5.31 22.10
C LEU A 365 -17.82 4.87 23.15
N LYS A 366 -19.09 5.15 22.88
CA LYS A 366 -20.18 4.85 23.79
C LYS A 366 -21.00 3.65 23.32
N THR A 367 -21.58 2.95 24.28
CA THR A 367 -22.67 2.00 24.04
C THR A 367 -23.96 2.75 23.72
N THR A 368 -24.96 2.06 23.17
CA THR A 368 -26.29 2.65 22.92
C THR A 368 -27.01 3.08 24.20
N ASP A 369 -26.60 2.59 25.37
CA ASP A 369 -27.15 2.99 26.68
C ASP A 369 -26.44 4.24 27.25
N GLY A 370 -25.37 4.70 26.61
CA GLY A 370 -24.62 5.91 26.97
C GLY A 370 -23.36 5.67 27.81
N ASP A 371 -23.10 4.41 28.20
CA ASP A 371 -21.89 4.00 28.91
C ASP A 371 -20.67 3.94 27.97
N VAL A 372 -19.46 3.87 28.52
CA VAL A 372 -18.24 3.65 27.70
C VAL A 372 -18.20 2.19 27.24
N TRP A 373 -17.92 1.98 25.95
CA TRP A 373 -17.70 0.64 25.43
C TRP A 373 -16.35 0.10 25.93
N GLN A 374 -16.36 -1.12 26.50
CA GLN A 374 -15.17 -1.77 27.05
C GLN A 374 -15.18 -3.28 26.78
N TRP A 375 -13.99 -3.87 26.82
CA TRP A 375 -13.75 -5.32 26.87
C TRP A 375 -12.35 -5.62 27.43
N ASP A 376 -11.95 -6.91 27.44
CA ASP A 376 -10.67 -7.36 28.00
C ASP A 376 -9.69 -7.93 26.96
N LEU A 377 -9.96 -7.77 25.66
CA LEU A 377 -9.02 -8.16 24.62
C LEU A 377 -7.94 -7.08 24.49
N TRP A 378 -6.67 -7.48 24.36
CA TRP A 378 -5.46 -6.64 24.40
C TRP A 378 -5.14 -6.01 25.76
N GLN A 379 -6.04 -5.19 26.33
CA GLN A 379 -5.84 -4.55 27.63
C GLN A 379 -7.11 -4.71 28.49
N ALA A 380 -6.92 -4.90 29.80
CA ALA A 380 -8.02 -5.08 30.74
C ALA A 380 -8.92 -3.83 30.79
N GLY A 381 -10.22 -4.03 30.57
CA GLY A 381 -11.22 -2.97 30.53
C GLY A 381 -10.91 -1.84 29.55
N MET A 382 -10.25 -2.10 28.42
CA MET A 382 -9.86 -1.01 27.52
C MET A 382 -11.06 -0.33 26.86
N ALA A 383 -10.98 0.99 26.73
CA ALA A 383 -11.89 1.80 25.93
C ALA A 383 -11.24 2.20 24.59
N LEU A 384 -12.06 2.66 23.65
CA LEU A 384 -11.67 3.06 22.31
C LEU A 384 -11.84 4.57 22.16
N VAL A 385 -10.83 5.27 21.65
CA VAL A 385 -10.87 6.73 21.45
C VAL A 385 -11.84 7.07 20.31
N ASP A 386 -12.84 7.90 20.58
CA ASP A 386 -13.82 8.30 19.57
C ASP A 386 -13.24 9.41 18.67
N PHE A 387 -12.57 9.03 17.58
CA PHE A 387 -12.03 10.01 16.61
C PHE A 387 -13.08 10.72 15.75
N THR A 388 -14.38 10.50 15.99
CA THR A 388 -15.46 11.36 15.46
C THR A 388 -15.75 12.54 16.39
N ASN A 389 -15.24 12.52 17.62
CA ASN A 389 -15.25 13.63 18.55
C ASN A 389 -14.02 14.53 18.32
N PRO A 390 -14.18 15.78 17.83
CA PRO A 390 -13.05 16.69 17.61
C PRO A 390 -12.25 16.99 18.88
N GLU A 391 -12.89 16.99 20.05
CA GLU A 391 -12.20 17.20 21.33
C GLU A 391 -11.34 15.99 21.72
N ALA A 392 -11.81 14.77 21.44
CA ALA A 392 -11.01 13.55 21.63
C ALA A 392 -9.81 13.51 20.68
N CYS A 393 -9.98 13.93 19.43
CA CYS A 393 -8.88 14.09 18.47
C CYS A 393 -7.84 15.10 18.98
N ALA A 394 -8.28 16.28 19.44
CA ALA A 394 -7.39 17.30 19.99
C ALA A 394 -6.67 16.82 21.27
N TRP A 395 -7.37 16.06 22.12
CA TRP A 395 -6.83 15.46 23.31
C TRP A 395 -5.72 14.45 23.00
N TYR A 396 -5.99 13.48 22.13
CA TYR A 396 -5.00 12.50 21.69
C TYR A 396 -3.79 13.20 21.05
N ALA A 397 -4.04 14.13 20.13
CA ALA A 397 -3.02 14.94 19.48
C ALA A 397 -2.13 15.73 20.47
N SER A 398 -2.70 16.23 21.57
CA SER A 398 -1.93 16.94 22.60
C SER A 398 -0.89 16.05 23.27
N LYS A 399 -1.21 14.77 23.51
CA LYS A 399 -0.27 13.80 24.10
C LYS A 399 0.88 13.49 23.13
N LEU A 400 0.57 13.36 21.85
CA LEU A 400 1.57 13.19 20.79
C LEU A 400 2.52 14.38 20.69
N ARG A 401 2.00 15.62 20.74
CA ARG A 401 2.86 16.83 20.77
C ARG A 401 3.83 16.79 21.95
N GLY A 402 3.36 16.37 23.13
CA GLY A 402 4.23 16.20 24.30
C GLY A 402 5.37 15.21 24.05
N LEU A 403 5.13 14.09 23.37
CA LEU A 403 6.18 13.12 23.02
C LEU A 403 7.17 13.69 21.98
N LEU A 404 6.69 14.45 21.00
CA LEU A 404 7.53 15.13 20.02
C LEU A 404 8.43 16.19 20.68
N GLU A 405 7.89 16.95 21.65
CA GLU A 405 8.65 17.91 22.47
C GLU A 405 9.76 17.22 23.30
N GLN A 406 9.51 15.99 23.79
CA GLN A 406 10.50 15.19 24.50
C GLN A 406 11.63 14.67 23.59
N GLY A 407 11.43 14.68 22.27
CA GLY A 407 12.43 14.28 21.27
C GLY A 407 12.08 13.04 20.45
N VAL A 408 10.84 12.54 20.50
CA VAL A 408 10.36 11.51 19.55
C VAL A 408 10.30 12.08 18.12
N ASP A 409 10.61 11.27 17.11
CA ASP A 409 10.60 11.68 15.69
C ASP A 409 9.51 10.98 14.86
N ALA A 410 9.01 9.81 15.28
CA ALA A 410 7.99 9.03 14.58
C ALA A 410 7.15 8.17 15.52
N PHE A 411 6.04 7.65 15.01
CA PHE A 411 5.13 6.76 15.75
C PHE A 411 4.83 5.48 14.98
N LYS A 412 4.84 4.33 15.67
CA LYS A 412 4.23 3.09 15.18
C LYS A 412 2.74 3.15 15.53
N THR A 413 1.89 3.43 14.55
CA THR A 413 0.43 3.41 14.67
C THR A 413 -0.09 1.98 14.59
N ASP A 414 -0.02 1.30 15.74
CA ASP A 414 -0.43 -0.09 15.87
C ASP A 414 -1.95 -0.21 16.09
N PHE A 415 -2.50 -1.39 15.81
CA PHE A 415 -3.93 -1.70 15.86
C PHE A 415 -4.83 -0.79 14.99
N GLY A 416 -6.12 -0.71 15.33
CA GLY A 416 -7.15 0.03 14.59
C GLY A 416 -8.13 -0.85 13.83
N GLU A 417 -8.00 -2.18 13.93
CA GLU A 417 -8.80 -3.13 13.14
C GLU A 417 -10.10 -3.54 13.85
N ARG A 418 -10.02 -3.93 15.13
CA ARG A 418 -11.15 -4.55 15.84
C ARG A 418 -12.15 -3.53 16.41
N ILE A 419 -12.81 -2.81 15.51
CA ILE A 419 -13.76 -1.74 15.85
C ILE A 419 -15.18 -2.33 15.97
N PRO A 420 -15.88 -2.16 17.11
CA PRO A 420 -17.19 -2.77 17.32
C PRO A 420 -18.26 -2.09 16.45
N VAL A 421 -19.23 -2.88 15.98
CA VAL A 421 -20.35 -2.37 15.17
C VAL A 421 -21.72 -2.51 15.81
N ARG A 422 -21.83 -3.34 16.86
CA ARG A 422 -23.09 -3.65 17.54
C ARG A 422 -23.15 -3.00 18.91
N GLY A 423 -24.31 -2.39 19.21
CA GLY A 423 -24.58 -1.81 20.54
C GLY A 423 -23.72 -0.59 20.87
N VAL A 424 -23.17 0.09 19.86
CA VAL A 424 -22.34 1.30 20.01
C VAL A 424 -22.90 2.49 19.23
N VAL A 425 -22.51 3.69 19.63
CA VAL A 425 -22.87 4.95 18.97
C VAL A 425 -21.66 5.89 18.97
N TRP A 426 -21.35 6.43 17.80
CA TRP A 426 -20.28 7.42 17.60
C TRP A 426 -20.76 8.82 17.98
N HIS A 427 -19.85 9.68 18.43
CA HIS A 427 -20.13 11.07 18.80
C HIS A 427 -20.85 11.85 17.68
N ASP A 428 -20.48 11.66 16.41
CA ASP A 428 -21.11 12.32 15.26
C ASP A 428 -22.37 11.60 14.73
N GLY A 429 -22.74 10.45 15.30
CA GLY A 429 -23.87 9.62 14.86
C GLY A 429 -23.60 8.80 13.59
N SER A 430 -22.33 8.63 13.19
CA SER A 430 -21.92 7.84 12.03
C SER A 430 -22.41 6.40 12.07
N ASP A 431 -22.56 5.80 10.89
CA ASP A 431 -22.91 4.40 10.70
C ASP A 431 -21.76 3.50 11.19
N THR A 432 -22.09 2.57 12.08
CA THR A 432 -21.10 1.74 12.77
C THR A 432 -20.42 0.73 11.85
N GLU A 433 -21.14 0.18 10.85
CA GLU A 433 -20.60 -0.76 9.86
C GLU A 433 -19.60 -0.05 8.93
N LYS A 434 -19.92 1.19 8.52
CA LYS A 434 -19.00 2.01 7.73
C LYS A 434 -17.78 2.45 8.55
N MET A 435 -17.99 2.81 9.81
CA MET A 435 -16.90 3.29 10.67
C MET A 435 -15.89 2.18 11.00
N HIS A 436 -16.29 0.91 11.00
CA HIS A 436 -15.38 -0.19 11.30
C HIS A 436 -14.07 -0.13 10.49
N ASN A 437 -14.17 -0.07 9.16
CA ASN A 437 -12.98 0.06 8.32
C ASN A 437 -12.43 1.49 8.29
N TYR A 438 -13.30 2.51 8.36
CA TYR A 438 -12.89 3.92 8.18
C TYR A 438 -12.18 4.51 9.42
N TYR A 439 -12.38 3.92 10.60
CA TYR A 439 -11.75 4.34 11.85
C TYR A 439 -10.21 4.45 11.72
N THR A 440 -9.60 3.48 11.03
CA THR A 440 -8.16 3.47 10.79
C THR A 440 -7.67 4.69 10.02
N HIS A 441 -8.49 5.23 9.10
CA HIS A 441 -8.15 6.44 8.36
C HIS A 441 -8.16 7.66 9.31
N LEU A 442 -9.18 7.79 10.16
CA LEU A 442 -9.26 8.87 11.15
C LEU A 442 -8.10 8.82 12.14
N TYR A 443 -7.81 7.64 12.68
CA TYR A 443 -6.71 7.41 13.61
C TYR A 443 -5.36 7.80 13.00
N ASN A 444 -4.99 7.20 11.86
CA ASN A 444 -3.70 7.49 11.23
C ASN A 444 -3.58 8.95 10.79
N ARG A 445 -4.67 9.58 10.33
CA ARG A 445 -4.70 11.01 10.01
C ARG A 445 -4.40 11.88 11.22
N VAL A 446 -5.03 11.65 12.37
CA VAL A 446 -4.77 12.42 13.59
C VAL A 446 -3.28 12.36 13.98
N VAL A 447 -2.66 11.18 13.89
CA VAL A 447 -1.23 11.02 14.23
C VAL A 447 -0.33 11.68 13.18
N PHE A 448 -0.63 11.49 11.90
CA PHE A 448 0.15 12.05 10.79
C PHE A 448 0.10 13.57 10.76
N ASP A 449 -1.08 14.17 10.94
CA ASP A 449 -1.26 15.62 10.95
C ASP A 449 -0.44 16.28 12.06
N VAL A 450 -0.33 15.65 13.24
CA VAL A 450 0.51 16.15 14.34
C VAL A 450 2.00 16.10 13.98
N LEU A 451 2.44 15.03 13.31
CA LEU A 451 3.82 14.94 12.84
C LEU A 451 4.10 16.04 11.81
N GLU A 452 3.24 16.25 10.81
CA GLU A 452 3.43 17.32 9.82
C GLU A 452 3.38 18.71 10.46
N GLU A 453 2.49 18.96 11.44
CA GLU A 453 2.39 20.22 12.17
C GLU A 453 3.69 20.57 12.90
N VAL A 454 4.27 19.60 13.61
CA VAL A 454 5.42 19.84 14.49
C VAL A 454 6.76 19.70 13.76
N ARG A 455 6.87 18.74 12.84
CA ARG A 455 8.11 18.41 12.13
C ARG A 455 8.23 19.09 10.77
N GLY A 456 7.10 19.45 10.16
CA GLY A 456 7.01 19.96 8.80
C GLY A 456 6.62 18.90 7.78
N LYS A 457 6.20 19.38 6.60
CA LYS A 457 5.87 18.53 5.44
C LYS A 457 7.09 17.72 5.00
N ASN A 458 6.87 16.48 4.55
CA ASN A 458 7.90 15.51 4.16
C ASN A 458 8.83 15.05 5.30
N GLU A 459 8.56 15.44 6.56
CA GLU A 459 9.26 14.93 7.75
C GLU A 459 8.39 13.98 8.60
N ALA A 460 7.12 13.80 8.22
CA ALA A 460 6.19 12.90 8.89
C ALA A 460 6.35 11.46 8.36
N VAL A 461 6.42 10.50 9.29
CA VAL A 461 6.42 9.07 8.97
C VAL A 461 5.80 8.26 10.10
N LEU A 462 4.98 7.29 9.71
CA LEU A 462 4.38 6.29 10.59
C LEU A 462 5.00 4.91 10.37
N PHE A 463 4.64 3.98 11.25
CA PHE A 463 4.70 2.53 11.02
C PHE A 463 3.31 1.93 11.28
N ALA A 464 2.41 2.09 10.30
CA ALA A 464 0.98 1.80 10.42
C ALA A 464 0.63 0.34 10.17
N ARG A 465 -0.13 -0.28 11.09
CA ARG A 465 -0.60 -1.66 10.94
C ARG A 465 -1.92 -1.76 10.17
N SER A 466 -2.86 -0.86 10.40
CA SER A 466 -4.16 -0.85 9.72
C SER A 466 -4.28 0.29 8.71
N ALA A 467 -5.05 0.07 7.63
CA ALA A 467 -5.32 1.09 6.60
C ALA A 467 -6.51 0.71 5.71
N THR A 468 -7.21 1.71 5.17
CA THR A 468 -8.19 1.53 4.08
C THR A 468 -7.90 2.52 2.93
N ALA A 469 -8.80 2.68 1.96
CA ALA A 469 -8.62 3.67 0.89
C ALA A 469 -8.41 5.07 1.48
N GLY A 470 -7.41 5.79 0.97
CA GLY A 470 -6.93 7.06 1.51
C GLY A 470 -5.85 6.92 2.59
N GLY A 471 -5.75 5.77 3.25
CA GLY A 471 -4.71 5.49 4.24
C GLY A 471 -3.28 5.57 3.66
N GLN A 472 -3.11 5.36 2.35
CA GLN A 472 -1.81 5.48 1.69
C GLN A 472 -1.16 6.87 1.83
N GLN A 473 -1.95 7.91 2.13
CA GLN A 473 -1.45 9.27 2.39
C GLN A 473 -0.56 9.36 3.63
N PHE A 474 -0.65 8.38 4.55
CA PHE A 474 0.03 8.39 5.85
C PHE A 474 1.09 7.27 5.95
N PRO A 475 2.12 7.25 5.09
CA PRO A 475 3.13 6.21 5.12
C PRO A 475 3.96 6.26 6.41
N VAL A 476 4.55 5.16 6.84
CA VAL A 476 4.74 3.89 6.11
C VAL A 476 3.86 2.79 6.69
N HIS A 477 3.48 1.82 5.85
CA HIS A 477 2.65 0.69 6.26
C HIS A 477 3.51 -0.55 6.49
N TRP A 478 3.27 -1.27 7.60
CA TRP A 478 4.03 -2.47 7.97
C TRP A 478 3.17 -3.73 7.92
N GLY A 479 3.76 -4.84 7.47
CA GLY A 479 3.09 -6.11 7.14
C GLY A 479 2.33 -6.86 8.24
N GLY A 480 2.43 -6.44 9.49
CA GLY A 480 1.80 -7.14 10.61
C GLY A 480 2.63 -8.29 11.18
N ASP A 481 2.02 -9.02 12.10
CA ASP A 481 2.68 -10.06 12.91
C ASP A 481 2.82 -11.37 12.14
N CYS A 482 4.04 -11.61 11.61
CA CYS A 482 4.36 -12.80 10.82
C CYS A 482 5.15 -13.85 11.59
N GLU A 483 5.03 -15.12 11.19
CA GLU A 483 5.84 -16.20 11.75
C GLU A 483 7.31 -16.12 11.30
N SER A 484 8.21 -16.70 12.11
CA SER A 484 9.65 -16.78 11.82
C SER A 484 10.03 -17.96 10.90
N THR A 485 9.34 -18.13 9.76
CA THR A 485 9.51 -19.23 8.78
C THR A 485 9.72 -18.72 7.35
N PHE A 486 10.17 -19.60 6.43
CA PHE A 486 10.31 -19.21 5.01
C PHE A 486 8.96 -19.03 4.33
N GLU A 487 7.97 -19.83 4.73
CA GLU A 487 6.59 -19.76 4.28
C GLU A 487 5.98 -18.41 4.63
N ALA A 488 6.17 -17.95 5.88
CA ALA A 488 5.72 -16.64 6.33
C ALA A 488 6.52 -15.47 5.72
N MET A 489 7.80 -15.68 5.39
CA MET A 489 8.54 -14.70 4.59
C MET A 489 7.93 -14.56 3.19
N ALA A 490 7.48 -15.67 2.58
CA ALA A 490 6.84 -15.65 1.26
C ALA A 490 5.42 -15.06 1.30
N GLU A 491 4.63 -15.34 2.36
CA GLU A 491 3.30 -14.74 2.54
C GLU A 491 3.39 -13.23 2.79
N SER A 492 4.40 -12.79 3.56
CA SER A 492 4.69 -11.37 3.78
C SER A 492 4.97 -10.66 2.45
N LEU A 493 5.78 -11.26 1.56
CA LEU A 493 6.02 -10.70 0.23
C LEU A 493 4.71 -10.60 -0.58
N ARG A 494 3.85 -11.62 -0.56
CA ARG A 494 2.52 -11.54 -1.22
C ARG A 494 1.67 -10.41 -0.64
N GLY A 495 1.73 -10.20 0.68
CA GLY A 495 1.11 -9.06 1.36
C GLY A 495 1.59 -7.72 0.80
N GLY A 496 2.91 -7.50 0.81
CA GLY A 496 3.53 -6.27 0.30
C GLY A 496 3.22 -6.00 -1.18
N LEU A 497 3.23 -7.05 -2.02
CA LEU A 497 2.86 -6.93 -3.44
C LEU A 497 1.37 -6.62 -3.63
N SER A 498 0.50 -7.24 -2.84
CA SER A 498 -0.95 -6.98 -2.89
C SER A 498 -1.28 -5.56 -2.45
N LEU A 499 -0.64 -5.07 -1.38
CA LEU A 499 -0.82 -3.72 -0.89
C LEU A 499 -0.30 -2.66 -1.89
N SER A 500 0.86 -2.93 -2.51
CA SER A 500 1.43 -2.09 -3.57
C SER A 500 0.51 -2.01 -4.80
N ALA A 501 -0.11 -3.13 -5.18
CA ALA A 501 -1.16 -3.19 -6.21
C ALA A 501 -2.47 -2.51 -5.80
N SER A 502 -2.56 -2.03 -4.55
CA SER A 502 -3.73 -1.35 -3.98
C SER A 502 -3.49 0.14 -3.71
N GLY A 503 -2.44 0.74 -4.29
CA GLY A 503 -2.19 2.19 -4.25
C GLY A 503 -1.24 2.68 -3.15
N PHE A 504 -0.63 1.78 -2.38
CA PHE A 504 0.29 2.16 -1.30
C PHE A 504 1.73 2.24 -1.80
N GLY A 505 2.37 3.40 -1.62
CA GLY A 505 3.70 3.67 -2.15
C GLY A 505 4.85 2.99 -1.41
N PHE A 506 4.67 2.76 -0.10
CA PHE A 506 5.72 2.35 0.83
C PHE A 506 5.23 1.22 1.75
N TRP A 507 6.09 0.23 1.92
CA TRP A 507 5.82 -0.96 2.72
C TRP A 507 7.08 -1.42 3.48
N SER A 508 6.86 -1.94 4.69
CA SER A 508 7.86 -2.56 5.56
C SER A 508 7.37 -3.90 6.11
N HIS A 509 8.29 -4.68 6.65
CA HIS A 509 8.06 -5.96 7.31
C HIS A 509 9.19 -6.23 8.30
N ASP A 510 8.94 -7.14 9.24
CA ASP A 510 9.90 -7.47 10.29
C ASP A 510 10.87 -8.55 9.84
N MET A 511 12.13 -8.16 9.65
CA MET A 511 13.17 -9.07 9.20
C MET A 511 13.41 -10.17 10.24
N GLY A 512 13.23 -11.41 9.80
CA GLY A 512 13.30 -12.60 10.65
C GLY A 512 11.97 -13.06 11.24
N GLY A 513 10.87 -12.35 10.97
CA GLY A 513 9.56 -12.65 11.52
C GLY A 513 9.35 -12.07 12.91
N PHE A 514 8.09 -11.93 13.30
CA PHE A 514 7.68 -11.44 14.61
C PHE A 514 7.54 -12.59 15.62
N GLU A 515 6.71 -13.60 15.29
CA GLU A 515 6.40 -14.71 16.19
C GLU A 515 7.52 -15.74 16.23
N GLY A 516 7.95 -16.09 17.45
CA GLY A 516 9.06 -17.01 17.70
C GLY A 516 10.45 -16.40 17.53
N LYS A 517 11.49 -17.25 17.64
CA LYS A 517 12.88 -16.90 17.30
C LYS A 517 13.23 -17.60 15.97
N PRO A 518 13.62 -16.86 14.91
CA PRO A 518 13.95 -17.49 13.64
C PRO A 518 15.19 -18.38 13.77
N ARG A 519 15.23 -19.43 12.94
CA ARG A 519 16.48 -20.13 12.67
C ARG A 519 17.46 -19.15 11.99
N PRO A 520 18.78 -19.22 12.24
CA PRO A 520 19.74 -18.30 11.63
C PRO A 520 19.63 -18.21 10.10
N ALA A 521 19.34 -19.32 9.42
CA ALA A 521 19.12 -19.32 7.97
C ALA A 521 17.93 -18.44 7.54
N VAL A 522 16.80 -18.53 8.24
CA VAL A 522 15.61 -17.69 7.95
C VAL A 522 15.95 -16.22 8.18
N PHE A 523 16.59 -15.90 9.31
CA PHE A 523 17.02 -14.54 9.63
C PHE A 523 17.93 -13.96 8.54
N LYS A 524 18.98 -14.69 8.17
CA LYS A 524 19.96 -14.29 7.14
C LYS A 524 19.34 -14.11 5.76
N ARG A 525 18.36 -14.93 5.37
CA ARG A 525 17.65 -14.77 4.08
C ARG A 525 16.64 -13.63 4.09
N TRP A 526 16.07 -13.31 5.24
CA TRP A 526 15.11 -12.21 5.35
C TRP A 526 15.80 -10.84 5.30
N ILE A 527 17.04 -10.73 5.78
CA ILE A 527 17.83 -9.48 5.73
C ILE A 527 17.87 -8.84 4.32
N PRO A 528 18.34 -9.53 3.25
CA PRO A 528 18.35 -8.95 1.92
C PRO A 528 16.96 -8.57 1.42
N PHE A 529 15.94 -9.36 1.73
CA PHE A 529 14.55 -9.02 1.39
C PHE A 529 14.12 -7.72 2.08
N GLY A 530 14.37 -7.56 3.38
CA GLY A 530 13.99 -6.37 4.14
C GLY A 530 14.76 -5.12 3.73
N LEU A 531 16.07 -5.24 3.48
CA LEU A 531 16.90 -4.10 3.07
C LEU A 531 16.75 -3.73 1.60
N LEU A 532 16.21 -4.62 0.77
CA LEU A 532 15.76 -4.31 -0.59
C LEU A 532 14.24 -4.05 -0.67
N SER A 533 13.60 -3.79 0.46
CA SER A 533 12.25 -3.19 0.53
C SER A 533 12.35 -1.68 0.75
N SER A 534 11.23 -0.94 0.66
CA SER A 534 11.27 0.51 0.88
C SER A 534 11.75 0.87 2.30
N HIS A 535 11.21 0.20 3.32
CA HIS A 535 11.51 0.45 4.73
C HIS A 535 11.84 -0.85 5.45
N SER A 536 12.81 -0.82 6.37
CA SER A 536 13.47 -2.03 6.88
C SER A 536 13.56 -2.02 8.41
N ARG A 537 12.93 -2.99 9.07
CA ARG A 537 12.90 -3.07 10.53
C ARG A 537 13.34 -4.45 11.06
N LEU A 538 14.09 -4.43 12.15
CA LEU A 538 14.39 -5.57 13.02
C LEU A 538 13.48 -5.51 14.25
N HIS A 539 12.45 -6.35 14.28
CA HIS A 539 11.48 -6.44 15.37
C HIS A 539 11.02 -7.88 15.58
N GLY A 540 10.84 -8.27 16.84
CA GLY A 540 10.44 -9.61 17.23
C GLY A 540 9.52 -9.58 18.44
N SER A 541 8.88 -10.71 18.71
CA SER A 541 7.97 -10.87 19.85
C SER A 541 8.76 -11.04 21.16
N GLN A 542 9.19 -12.27 21.46
CA GLN A 542 9.85 -12.65 22.72
C GLN A 542 11.39 -12.67 22.66
N SER A 543 11.98 -12.23 21.54
CA SER A 543 13.43 -12.25 21.34
C SER A 543 13.91 -11.05 20.54
N TYR A 544 15.12 -10.60 20.85
CA TYR A 544 15.79 -9.54 20.10
C TYR A 544 16.11 -9.96 18.67
N ARG A 545 16.22 -8.96 17.79
CA ARG A 545 16.59 -9.13 16.37
C ARG A 545 17.96 -8.55 16.03
N VAL A 546 18.82 -8.36 17.02
CA VAL A 546 20.23 -8.01 16.76
C VAL A 546 20.98 -9.23 16.17
N PRO A 547 21.84 -9.04 15.15
CA PRO A 547 22.34 -10.16 14.35
C PRO A 547 23.27 -11.11 15.13
N TRP A 548 24.01 -10.61 16.11
CA TRP A 548 24.92 -11.42 16.93
C TRP A 548 24.22 -12.40 17.89
N GLU A 549 22.89 -12.31 18.03
CA GLU A 549 22.08 -13.33 18.73
C GLU A 549 21.83 -14.60 17.89
N PHE A 550 22.29 -14.58 16.62
CA PHE A 550 22.19 -15.67 15.66
C PHE A 550 23.56 -16.25 15.34
N ASP A 551 24.41 -15.52 14.62
CA ASP A 551 25.80 -15.88 14.31
C ASP A 551 26.56 -14.68 13.71
N GLU A 552 27.89 -14.79 13.56
CA GLU A 552 28.74 -13.75 12.95
C GLU A 552 28.43 -13.56 11.45
N GLU A 553 27.98 -14.62 10.75
CA GLU A 553 27.58 -14.49 9.34
C GLU A 553 26.35 -13.57 9.20
N ALA A 554 25.41 -13.59 10.15
CA ALA A 554 24.28 -12.68 10.17
C ALA A 554 24.70 -11.21 10.36
N VAL A 555 25.79 -10.96 11.10
CA VAL A 555 26.40 -9.64 11.24
C VAL A 555 26.93 -9.18 9.87
N ASP A 556 27.65 -10.04 9.16
CA ASP A 556 28.21 -9.74 7.83
C ASP A 556 27.12 -9.51 6.77
N VAL A 557 26.06 -10.33 6.79
CA VAL A 557 24.91 -10.18 5.89
C VAL A 557 24.20 -8.85 6.16
N LEU A 558 23.93 -8.52 7.43
CA LEU A 558 23.31 -7.23 7.77
C LEU A 558 24.19 -6.05 7.35
N ARG A 559 25.50 -6.11 7.60
CA ARG A 559 26.45 -5.06 7.18
C ARG A 559 26.38 -4.84 5.67
N THR A 560 26.48 -5.93 4.91
CA THR A 560 26.52 -5.91 3.45
C THR A 560 25.28 -5.23 2.88
N PHE A 561 24.09 -5.65 3.31
CA PHE A 561 22.85 -5.15 2.73
C PHE A 561 22.46 -3.76 3.26
N THR A 562 22.84 -3.39 4.49
CA THR A 562 22.56 -2.05 5.01
C THR A 562 23.40 -1.02 4.26
N LYS A 563 24.69 -1.32 4.04
CA LYS A 563 25.60 -0.50 3.25
C LYS A 563 25.18 -0.44 1.78
N LEU A 564 24.72 -1.55 1.21
CA LEU A 564 24.16 -1.56 -0.15
C LEU A 564 22.95 -0.63 -0.24
N LYS A 565 22.00 -0.72 0.72
CA LYS A 565 20.80 0.13 0.73
C LYS A 565 21.17 1.62 0.79
N ALA A 566 22.09 1.99 1.68
CA ALA A 566 22.60 3.37 1.77
C ALA A 566 23.19 3.86 0.45
N ARG A 567 23.99 3.02 -0.25
CA ARG A 567 24.58 3.38 -1.55
C ARG A 567 23.57 3.49 -2.69
N ILE A 568 22.45 2.78 -2.66
CA ILE A 568 21.41 2.91 -3.69
C ILE A 568 20.41 4.03 -3.39
N MET A 569 20.56 4.78 -2.31
CA MET A 569 19.60 5.84 -1.93
C MET A 569 19.34 6.91 -2.99
N PRO A 570 20.31 7.38 -3.81
CA PRO A 570 19.99 8.31 -4.89
C PRO A 570 18.95 7.75 -5.87
N TYR A 571 19.07 6.46 -6.18
CA TYR A 571 18.07 5.73 -6.97
C TYR A 571 16.77 5.51 -6.19
N LEU A 572 16.85 4.92 -5.00
CA LEU A 572 15.70 4.49 -4.20
C LEU A 572 14.82 5.67 -3.79
N PHE A 573 15.43 6.80 -3.43
CA PHE A 573 14.70 8.03 -3.10
C PHE A 573 14.07 8.66 -4.35
N GLY A 574 14.68 8.51 -5.54
CA GLY A 574 14.03 8.88 -6.80
C GLY A 574 12.75 8.09 -7.06
N GLN A 575 12.76 6.79 -6.71
CA GLN A 575 11.54 5.97 -6.76
C GLN A 575 10.51 6.37 -5.69
N ALA A 576 10.96 6.86 -4.53
CA ALA A 576 10.08 7.41 -3.50
C ALA A 576 9.38 8.70 -3.97
N VAL A 577 10.11 9.60 -4.64
CA VAL A 577 9.53 10.79 -5.29
C VAL A 577 8.51 10.38 -6.34
N GLN A 578 8.81 9.36 -7.16
CA GLN A 578 7.83 8.84 -8.11
C GLN A 578 6.57 8.30 -7.43
N ALA A 579 6.70 7.59 -6.30
CA ALA A 579 5.56 7.14 -5.52
C ALA A 579 4.72 8.30 -5.00
N HIS A 580 5.37 9.35 -4.50
CA HIS A 580 4.72 10.56 -4.01
C HIS A 580 3.96 11.32 -5.12
N GLU A 581 4.62 11.59 -6.24
CA GLU A 581 4.06 12.43 -7.31
C GLU A 581 3.05 11.67 -8.19
N GLN A 582 3.31 10.38 -8.42
CA GLN A 582 2.61 9.59 -9.43
C GLN A 582 1.86 8.38 -8.87
N GLY A 583 2.01 8.06 -7.59
CA GLY A 583 1.35 6.91 -6.96
C GLY A 583 1.83 5.54 -7.46
N VAL A 584 3.01 5.49 -8.08
CA VAL A 584 3.62 4.22 -8.52
C VAL A 584 4.47 3.68 -7.37
N PRO A 585 4.19 2.47 -6.85
CA PRO A 585 4.85 1.99 -5.63
C PRO A 585 6.36 1.74 -5.82
N VAL A 586 7.10 1.83 -4.73
CA VAL A 586 8.55 1.55 -4.71
C VAL A 586 8.80 0.05 -4.92
N MET A 587 8.06 -0.82 -4.24
CA MET A 587 8.04 -2.26 -4.51
C MET A 587 6.92 -2.56 -5.50
N ARG A 588 7.25 -3.15 -6.64
CA ARG A 588 6.30 -3.36 -7.74
C ARG A 588 6.13 -4.85 -8.03
N PRO A 589 4.90 -5.35 -8.04
CA PRO A 589 4.61 -6.62 -8.68
C PRO A 589 5.10 -6.61 -10.13
N MET A 590 5.61 -7.73 -10.60
CA MET A 590 6.16 -7.83 -11.96
C MET A 590 5.14 -7.41 -13.03
N ILE A 591 3.84 -7.71 -12.82
CA ILE A 591 2.75 -7.30 -13.73
C ILE A 591 2.57 -5.78 -13.84
N VAL A 592 2.98 -5.01 -12.82
CA VAL A 592 2.93 -3.54 -12.86
C VAL A 592 4.03 -2.96 -13.74
N GLU A 593 5.19 -3.62 -13.80
CA GLU A 593 6.34 -3.16 -14.60
C GLU A 593 6.34 -3.74 -16.02
N PHE A 594 5.86 -4.98 -16.18
CA PHE A 594 5.87 -5.74 -17.45
C PHE A 594 4.47 -6.29 -17.78
N PRO A 595 3.44 -5.44 -17.95
CA PRO A 595 2.06 -5.91 -18.15
C PRO A 595 1.83 -6.75 -19.42
N GLU A 596 2.67 -6.55 -20.44
CA GLU A 596 2.60 -7.28 -21.72
C GLU A 596 3.25 -8.67 -21.66
N ASP A 597 4.01 -8.95 -20.60
CA ASP A 597 4.71 -10.22 -20.45
C ASP A 597 3.85 -11.24 -19.68
N LEU A 598 3.21 -12.14 -20.41
CA LEU A 598 2.33 -13.14 -19.82
C LEU A 598 3.03 -14.07 -18.81
N ALA A 599 4.36 -14.22 -18.89
CA ALA A 599 5.12 -15.05 -17.95
C ALA A 599 5.13 -14.47 -16.53
N VAL A 600 4.89 -13.16 -16.36
CA VAL A 600 4.91 -12.51 -15.05
C VAL A 600 3.56 -12.54 -14.31
N THR A 601 2.50 -13.01 -14.97
CA THR A 601 1.11 -12.99 -14.48
C THR A 601 0.95 -13.52 -13.05
N HIS A 602 1.64 -14.62 -12.72
CA HIS A 602 1.57 -15.30 -11.42
C HIS A 602 2.86 -15.19 -10.60
N VAL A 603 3.78 -14.30 -10.98
CA VAL A 603 5.06 -14.16 -10.29
C VAL A 603 4.86 -13.41 -8.97
N GLU A 604 5.11 -14.11 -7.86
CA GLU A 604 4.88 -13.61 -6.49
C GLU A 604 6.09 -13.78 -5.55
N ARG A 605 7.20 -14.34 -6.04
CA ARG A 605 8.45 -14.59 -5.28
C ARG A 605 9.61 -13.68 -5.68
N GLN A 606 9.32 -12.64 -6.46
CA GLN A 606 10.24 -11.60 -6.88
C GLN A 606 9.44 -10.35 -7.21
N TYR A 607 10.12 -9.23 -7.30
CA TYR A 607 9.52 -7.93 -7.56
C TYR A 607 10.52 -7.01 -8.24
N MET A 608 10.02 -5.89 -8.75
CA MET A 608 10.87 -4.77 -9.14
C MET A 608 10.93 -3.78 -7.96
N LEU A 609 12.13 -3.44 -7.53
CA LEU A 609 12.41 -2.33 -6.63
C LEU A 609 12.68 -1.11 -7.51
N GLY A 610 11.66 -0.27 -7.68
CA GLY A 610 11.63 0.77 -8.70
C GLY A 610 11.48 0.22 -10.11
N ASP A 611 11.94 0.97 -11.10
CA ASP A 611 11.91 0.64 -12.54
C ASP A 611 13.06 -0.25 -13.05
N SER A 612 14.15 -0.35 -12.29
CA SER A 612 15.44 -0.83 -12.79
C SER A 612 16.01 -2.02 -12.04
N LEU A 613 15.60 -2.28 -10.79
CA LEU A 613 16.15 -3.38 -10.00
C LEU A 613 15.13 -4.50 -9.84
N LEU A 614 15.42 -5.70 -10.35
CA LEU A 614 14.66 -6.92 -10.08
C LEU A 614 15.26 -7.61 -8.86
N VAL A 615 14.46 -7.88 -7.84
CA VAL A 615 14.91 -8.57 -6.62
C VAL A 615 14.12 -9.88 -6.46
N ALA A 616 14.84 -11.00 -6.30
CA ALA A 616 14.23 -12.30 -6.03
C ALA A 616 14.76 -12.87 -4.70
N PRO A 617 14.04 -12.66 -3.58
CA PRO A 617 14.41 -13.23 -2.29
C PRO A 617 14.57 -14.75 -2.34
N VAL A 618 15.45 -15.28 -1.48
CA VAL A 618 15.76 -16.71 -1.43
C VAL A 618 15.04 -17.34 -0.24
N PHE A 619 14.08 -18.23 -0.53
CA PHE A 619 13.21 -18.86 0.46
C PHE A 619 13.68 -20.27 0.85
N SER A 620 15.00 -20.45 0.95
CA SER A 620 15.61 -21.74 1.28
C SER A 620 16.90 -21.55 2.07
N GLU A 621 17.21 -22.54 2.89
CA GLU A 621 18.46 -22.58 3.66
C GLU A 621 19.65 -22.85 2.74
N ASP A 622 19.53 -23.87 1.88
CA ASP A 622 20.59 -24.30 0.95
C ASP A 622 20.90 -23.27 -0.15
N GLY A 623 20.09 -22.21 -0.29
CA GLY A 623 20.32 -21.13 -1.23
C GLY A 623 19.72 -21.33 -2.62
N ASP A 624 18.99 -22.42 -2.82
CA ASP A 624 18.24 -22.69 -4.04
C ASP A 624 17.18 -21.62 -4.27
N THR A 625 17.25 -20.99 -5.44
CA THR A 625 16.30 -19.97 -5.89
C THR A 625 16.01 -20.10 -7.38
N THR A 626 14.78 -19.76 -7.75
CA THR A 626 14.31 -19.74 -9.14
C THR A 626 13.61 -18.41 -9.40
N PHE A 627 14.07 -17.67 -10.41
CA PHE A 627 13.53 -16.37 -10.75
C PHE A 627 13.41 -16.20 -12.27
N TYR A 628 12.49 -15.35 -12.69
CA TYR A 628 12.23 -15.01 -14.08
C TYR A 628 12.83 -13.64 -14.42
N THR A 629 13.51 -13.53 -15.55
CA THR A 629 13.90 -12.24 -16.14
C THR A 629 13.09 -11.98 -17.40
N PRO A 630 12.43 -10.81 -17.53
CA PRO A 630 11.84 -10.36 -18.79
C PRO A 630 12.87 -10.19 -19.91
N ALA A 631 12.42 -9.90 -21.13
CA ALA A 631 13.28 -9.72 -22.30
C ALA A 631 14.44 -8.73 -22.07
N GLY A 632 15.64 -9.13 -22.50
CA GLY A 632 16.86 -8.32 -22.44
C GLY A 632 17.98 -8.94 -21.60
N GLU A 633 19.13 -8.27 -21.54
CA GLU A 633 20.30 -8.72 -20.78
C GLU A 633 20.39 -8.02 -19.42
N TRP A 634 20.02 -8.75 -18.37
CA TRP A 634 20.01 -8.26 -17.00
C TRP A 634 21.38 -8.46 -16.34
N THR A 635 21.84 -7.51 -15.54
CA THR A 635 23.17 -7.59 -14.89
C THR A 635 23.03 -7.66 -13.37
N HIS A 636 23.61 -8.66 -12.71
CA HIS A 636 23.60 -8.77 -11.27
C HIS A 636 24.36 -7.62 -10.61
N LEU A 637 23.70 -6.88 -9.72
CA LEU A 637 24.25 -5.67 -9.10
C LEU A 637 25.51 -5.97 -8.27
N GLN A 638 25.48 -7.07 -7.50
CA GLN A 638 26.60 -7.47 -6.62
C GLN A 638 27.77 -8.17 -7.34
N THR A 639 27.51 -9.00 -8.36
CA THR A 639 28.53 -9.89 -8.96
C THR A 639 28.90 -9.52 -10.39
N GLY A 640 28.09 -8.72 -11.07
CA GLY A 640 28.25 -8.38 -12.49
C GLY A 640 27.86 -9.49 -13.47
N GLU A 641 27.41 -10.64 -12.99
CA GLU A 641 26.96 -11.73 -13.86
C GLU A 641 25.74 -11.32 -14.69
N THR A 642 25.67 -11.74 -15.96
CA THR A 642 24.57 -11.41 -16.86
C THR A 642 23.58 -12.56 -17.03
N PHE A 643 22.31 -12.20 -17.18
CA PHE A 643 21.18 -13.12 -17.37
C PHE A 643 20.34 -12.66 -18.57
N THR A 644 20.27 -13.48 -19.60
CA THR A 644 19.44 -13.18 -20.79
C THR A 644 18.01 -13.68 -20.58
N GLY A 645 17.04 -12.76 -20.68
CA GLY A 645 15.61 -13.08 -20.73
C GLY A 645 15.03 -12.94 -22.14
N PRO A 646 13.79 -13.39 -22.38
CA PRO A 646 12.83 -13.89 -21.39
C PRO A 646 13.12 -15.34 -20.96
N ALA A 647 13.42 -15.58 -19.68
CA ALA A 647 13.78 -16.90 -19.18
C ALA A 647 13.62 -17.05 -17.67
N TRP A 648 13.34 -18.28 -17.23
CA TRP A 648 13.49 -18.70 -15.84
C TRP A 648 14.92 -19.20 -15.59
N HIS A 649 15.53 -18.73 -14.52
CA HIS A 649 16.88 -19.09 -14.10
C HIS A 649 16.82 -19.82 -12.76
N ARG A 650 17.63 -20.87 -12.61
CA ARG A 650 17.81 -21.57 -11.33
C ARG A 650 19.23 -21.38 -10.84
N ARG A 651 19.38 -21.01 -9.58
CA ARG A 651 20.67 -20.71 -8.93
C ARG A 651 20.71 -21.24 -7.51
N THR A 652 21.93 -21.40 -7.01
CA THR A 652 22.22 -21.64 -5.61
C THR A 652 23.18 -20.54 -5.16
N VAL A 653 22.80 -19.74 -4.16
CA VAL A 653 23.56 -18.57 -3.70
C VAL A 653 23.80 -18.62 -2.19
N GLY A 654 24.93 -18.09 -1.72
CA GLY A 654 25.23 -17.97 -0.28
C GLY A 654 24.37 -16.92 0.42
N PHE A 655 24.47 -16.79 1.75
CA PHE A 655 23.65 -15.82 2.51
C PHE A 655 24.00 -14.34 2.23
N GLY A 656 25.23 -14.05 1.80
CA GLY A 656 25.67 -12.70 1.42
C GLY A 656 25.22 -12.23 0.02
N GLU A 657 24.50 -13.07 -0.72
CA GLU A 657 24.05 -12.80 -2.08
C GLU A 657 22.54 -13.05 -2.21
N VAL A 658 21.87 -12.18 -2.97
CA VAL A 658 20.48 -12.35 -3.42
C VAL A 658 20.45 -11.97 -4.90
N PRO A 659 19.66 -12.63 -5.77
CA PRO A 659 19.43 -12.13 -7.10
C PRO A 659 18.86 -10.71 -7.07
N VAL A 660 19.71 -9.72 -7.33
CA VAL A 660 19.39 -8.31 -7.51
C VAL A 660 19.94 -7.88 -8.86
N LEU A 661 19.07 -7.76 -9.86
CA LEU A 661 19.46 -7.59 -11.25
C LEU A 661 19.08 -6.21 -11.76
N VAL A 662 20.03 -5.52 -12.39
CA VAL A 662 19.82 -4.26 -13.08
C VAL A 662 19.28 -4.53 -14.48
N ARG A 663 18.18 -3.86 -14.82
CA ARG A 663 17.54 -3.90 -16.14
C ARG A 663 18.49 -3.37 -17.23
N PRO A 664 18.52 -3.96 -18.44
CA PRO A 664 19.26 -3.39 -19.57
C PRO A 664 18.74 -2.00 -19.93
N GLY A 665 19.62 -1.15 -20.48
CA GLY A 665 19.27 0.23 -20.81
C GLY A 665 19.11 1.13 -19.58
N THR A 666 19.83 0.84 -18.50
CA THR A 666 19.73 1.59 -17.23
C THR A 666 20.99 2.43 -16.99
N VAL A 667 20.79 3.67 -16.55
CA VAL A 667 21.81 4.47 -15.87
C VAL A 667 21.41 4.55 -14.40
N LEU A 668 22.11 3.81 -13.54
CA LEU A 668 21.78 3.69 -12.12
C LEU A 668 22.61 4.70 -11.32
N ALA A 669 21.94 5.61 -10.61
CA ALA A 669 22.58 6.55 -9.70
C ALA A 669 22.91 5.86 -8.36
N LEU A 670 24.20 5.78 -8.06
CA LEU A 670 24.73 5.20 -6.81
C LEU A 670 25.45 6.27 -6.01
N GLY A 671 25.13 6.39 -4.73
CA GLY A 671 25.81 7.28 -3.81
C GLY A 671 27.17 6.74 -3.37
N ASP A 672 27.95 7.63 -2.79
CA ASP A 672 29.28 7.33 -2.25
C ASP A 672 29.32 7.17 -0.73
N VAL A 673 28.17 7.33 -0.08
CA VAL A 673 27.95 7.13 1.35
C VAL A 673 27.29 5.77 1.58
N ASP A 674 27.77 5.03 2.57
CA ASP A 674 27.26 3.69 2.92
C ASP A 674 26.87 3.52 4.40
N ASP A 675 27.02 4.57 5.21
CA ASP A 675 26.79 4.54 6.67
C ASP A 675 25.49 5.25 7.13
N ARG A 676 24.73 5.83 6.20
CA ARG A 676 23.41 6.44 6.45
C ARG A 676 22.62 6.59 5.17
N PRO A 677 21.28 6.65 5.24
CA PRO A 677 20.43 6.83 4.07
C PRO A 677 20.29 8.29 3.62
N ASP A 678 20.48 9.27 4.52
CA ASP A 678 20.21 10.69 4.31
C ASP A 678 21.51 11.49 4.19
N TYR A 679 21.87 11.81 2.93
CA TYR A 679 23.06 12.59 2.59
C TYR A 679 22.84 13.36 1.28
N GLU A 680 23.79 14.21 0.89
CA GLU A 680 23.73 14.99 -0.34
C GLU A 680 23.95 14.09 -1.56
N TYR A 681 22.88 13.47 -2.06
CA TYR A 681 22.95 12.42 -3.10
C TYR A 681 23.70 12.80 -4.37
N ALA A 682 23.68 14.08 -4.78
CA ALA A 682 24.36 14.55 -5.98
C ALA A 682 25.88 14.66 -5.81
N ARG A 683 26.38 14.80 -4.58
CA ARG A 683 27.82 14.89 -4.31
C ARG A 683 28.44 13.50 -4.43
N GLY A 684 29.41 13.34 -5.33
CA GLY A 684 30.13 12.08 -5.52
C GLY A 684 29.29 10.96 -6.17
N VAL A 685 28.10 11.29 -6.70
CA VAL A 685 27.21 10.31 -7.33
C VAL A 685 27.92 9.58 -8.47
N THR A 686 27.78 8.26 -8.49
CA THR A 686 28.27 7.41 -9.56
C THR A 686 27.12 7.04 -10.49
N LEU A 687 27.20 7.43 -11.75
CA LEU A 687 26.29 7.00 -12.81
C LEU A 687 26.82 5.70 -13.42
N ALA A 688 26.22 4.58 -13.01
CA ALA A 688 26.59 3.26 -13.49
C ALA A 688 25.76 2.86 -14.72
N LEU A 689 26.43 2.61 -15.85
CA LEU A 689 25.83 2.44 -17.17
C LEU A 689 25.67 0.94 -17.51
N TYR A 690 24.44 0.43 -17.55
CA TYR A 690 24.16 -1.00 -17.75
C TYR A 690 23.51 -1.26 -19.11
N ALA A 691 24.24 -1.96 -19.98
CA ALA A 691 23.78 -2.45 -21.29
C ALA A 691 22.95 -1.42 -22.08
N LEU A 692 23.46 -0.18 -22.20
CA LEU A 692 22.78 0.89 -22.95
C LEU A 692 22.75 0.53 -24.44
N PRO A 693 21.59 0.44 -25.12
CA PRO A 693 21.54 0.14 -26.56
C PRO A 693 22.16 1.25 -27.41
N ASP A 694 22.61 0.93 -28.64
CA ASP A 694 23.02 1.97 -29.58
C ASP A 694 21.85 2.91 -29.89
N GLY A 695 22.12 4.22 -29.96
CA GLY A 695 21.08 5.25 -30.04
C GLY A 695 20.35 5.54 -28.73
N PHE A 696 20.81 5.02 -27.58
CA PHE A 696 20.26 5.39 -26.27
C PHE A 696 20.32 6.91 -26.07
N ASP A 697 19.22 7.49 -25.60
CA ASP A 697 19.09 8.92 -25.29
C ASP A 697 18.07 9.08 -24.15
N ALA A 698 18.56 9.37 -22.94
CA ALA A 698 17.71 9.55 -21.77
C ALA A 698 18.35 10.50 -20.75
N SER A 699 17.50 11.11 -19.92
CA SER A 699 17.92 11.89 -18.75
C SER A 699 17.76 11.09 -17.45
N VAL A 700 18.66 11.33 -16.50
CA VAL A 700 18.66 10.79 -15.15
C VAL A 700 18.61 11.94 -14.16
N SER A 701 17.60 11.95 -13.30
CA SER A 701 17.48 12.91 -12.21
C SER A 701 17.99 12.30 -10.91
N VAL A 702 18.82 13.03 -10.19
CA VAL A 702 19.25 12.72 -8.82
C VAL A 702 18.46 13.63 -7.87
N PRO A 703 17.66 13.08 -6.95
CA PRO A 703 16.86 13.90 -6.05
C PRO A 703 17.72 14.51 -4.94
N ALA A 704 17.21 15.56 -4.29
CA ALA A 704 17.60 16.00 -2.95
C ALA A 704 16.74 15.26 -1.90
N THR A 705 17.13 15.35 -0.63
CA THR A 705 16.41 14.68 0.48
C THR A 705 15.03 15.28 0.78
N ASP A 706 14.72 16.47 0.24
CA ASP A 706 13.39 17.10 0.31
C ASP A 706 12.45 16.69 -0.84
N GLY A 707 12.96 15.89 -1.79
CA GLY A 707 12.25 15.40 -2.97
C GLY A 707 12.43 16.25 -4.23
N THR A 708 13.10 17.40 -4.15
CA THR A 708 13.40 18.23 -5.33
C THR A 708 14.52 17.63 -6.18
N GLU A 709 14.69 18.11 -7.42
CA GLU A 709 15.79 17.67 -8.27
C GLU A 709 17.11 18.37 -7.87
N ALA A 710 18.08 17.61 -7.37
CA ALA A 710 19.41 18.13 -7.01
C ALA A 710 20.34 18.25 -8.23
N ALA A 711 20.26 17.30 -9.17
CA ALA A 711 21.02 17.31 -10.40
C ALA A 711 20.32 16.51 -11.50
N ARG A 712 20.59 16.87 -12.76
CA ARG A 712 20.11 16.14 -13.95
C ARG A 712 21.27 15.86 -14.90
N PHE A 713 21.30 14.66 -15.44
CA PHE A 713 22.28 14.23 -16.43
C PHE A 713 21.60 13.69 -17.68
N SER A 714 22.02 14.12 -18.88
CA SER A 714 21.70 13.41 -20.12
C SER A 714 22.78 12.38 -20.44
N VAL A 715 22.35 11.22 -20.93
CA VAL A 715 23.21 10.14 -21.37
C VAL A 715 22.82 9.72 -22.77
N THR A 716 23.75 9.85 -23.71
CA THR A 716 23.55 9.45 -25.11
C THR A 716 24.58 8.42 -25.54
N ARG A 717 24.17 7.41 -26.32
CA ARG A 717 25.08 6.43 -26.93
C ARG A 717 25.04 6.55 -28.46
N SER A 718 26.20 6.67 -29.08
CA SER A 718 26.39 6.59 -30.53
C SER A 718 27.57 5.68 -30.86
N GLY A 719 27.29 4.51 -31.44
CA GLY A 719 28.28 3.46 -31.65
C GLY A 719 28.91 3.01 -30.33
N ASP A 720 30.22 3.18 -30.22
CA ASP A 720 31.00 2.80 -29.03
C ASP A 720 31.19 3.97 -28.05
N ALA A 721 30.71 5.18 -28.38
CA ALA A 721 30.84 6.35 -27.52
C ALA A 721 29.56 6.61 -26.72
N ILE A 722 29.68 6.70 -25.41
CA ILE A 722 28.62 7.14 -24.49
C ILE A 722 28.99 8.52 -23.94
N THR A 723 28.18 9.53 -24.21
CA THR A 723 28.36 10.88 -23.68
C THR A 723 27.44 11.08 -22.49
N VAL A 724 28.00 11.47 -21.35
CA VAL A 724 27.26 11.83 -20.14
C VAL A 724 27.46 13.32 -19.88
N THR A 725 26.38 14.08 -19.80
CA THR A 725 26.41 15.53 -19.62
C THR A 725 25.52 15.95 -18.45
N ARG A 726 26.07 16.70 -17.50
CA ARG A 726 25.30 17.35 -16.44
C ARG A 726 24.57 18.56 -17.03
N GLU A 727 23.24 18.51 -17.02
CA GLU A 727 22.36 19.54 -17.60
C GLU A 727 22.00 20.62 -16.58
N SER A 728 21.79 20.21 -15.32
CA SER A 728 21.39 21.08 -14.22
C SER A 728 21.94 20.56 -12.88
N GLY A 729 21.84 21.40 -11.84
CA GLY A 729 22.33 21.13 -10.49
C GLY A 729 23.61 21.89 -10.16
N GLU A 730 23.97 21.89 -8.87
CA GLU A 730 25.21 22.51 -8.41
C GLU A 730 26.45 21.81 -9.02
N PRO A 731 27.56 22.55 -9.23
CA PRO A 731 28.79 21.98 -9.75
C PRO A 731 29.49 21.13 -8.68
N LEU A 732 29.01 19.90 -8.50
CA LEU A 732 29.55 18.93 -7.57
C LEU A 732 30.39 17.86 -8.30
N PRO A 733 31.41 17.27 -7.64
CA PRO A 733 32.11 16.10 -8.16
C PRO A 733 31.15 14.94 -8.39
N TRP A 734 31.37 14.16 -9.44
CA TRP A 734 30.55 13.01 -9.82
C TRP A 734 31.42 11.95 -10.50
N ARG A 735 30.89 10.75 -10.72
CA ARG A 735 31.63 9.62 -11.30
C ARG A 735 30.79 8.92 -12.37
N VAL A 736 31.48 8.23 -13.28
CA VAL A 736 30.85 7.33 -14.25
C VAL A 736 31.48 5.95 -14.14
N ARG A 737 30.68 4.90 -14.30
CA ARG A 737 31.16 3.52 -14.37
C ARG A 737 30.44 2.74 -15.47
N LEU A 738 31.19 2.02 -16.30
CA LEU A 738 30.61 1.10 -17.28
C LEU A 738 30.28 -0.26 -16.63
N GLY A 739 28.99 -0.60 -16.54
CA GLY A 739 28.50 -1.83 -15.93
C GLY A 739 28.93 -2.01 -14.47
N HIS A 740 29.08 -3.27 -14.06
CA HIS A 740 29.62 -3.63 -12.75
C HIS A 740 31.15 -3.59 -12.71
N ALA A 741 31.82 -4.15 -13.73
CA ALA A 741 33.27 -4.38 -13.74
C ALA A 741 34.11 -3.22 -14.32
N GLY A 742 33.48 -2.19 -14.89
CA GLY A 742 34.20 -1.04 -15.44
C GLY A 742 34.92 -0.23 -14.36
N ALA A 743 36.02 0.41 -14.76
CA ALA A 743 36.70 1.37 -13.90
C ALA A 743 35.77 2.55 -13.56
N VAL A 744 35.81 2.99 -12.30
CA VAL A 744 35.14 4.22 -11.90
C VAL A 744 36.02 5.39 -12.34
N VAL A 745 35.44 6.31 -13.11
CA VAL A 745 36.09 7.53 -13.55
C VAL A 745 35.61 8.68 -12.69
N ASP A 746 36.50 9.26 -11.89
CA ASP A 746 36.21 10.45 -11.08
C ASP A 746 36.26 11.72 -11.94
N LEU A 747 35.21 12.54 -11.84
CA LEU A 747 35.06 13.78 -12.58
C LEU A 747 34.95 14.95 -11.61
N SER A 748 35.70 16.00 -11.90
CA SER A 748 35.72 17.22 -11.10
C SER A 748 34.39 17.97 -11.15
N ALA A 749 34.16 18.86 -10.18
CA ALA A 749 33.00 19.75 -10.14
C ALA A 749 32.76 20.52 -11.44
N ASP A 750 33.84 20.96 -12.10
CA ASP A 750 33.80 21.77 -13.33
C ASP A 750 33.53 20.93 -14.60
N THR A 751 33.61 19.61 -14.50
CA THR A 751 33.35 18.71 -15.63
C THR A 751 31.86 18.63 -15.89
N SER A 752 31.38 19.32 -16.93
CA SER A 752 29.98 19.28 -17.36
C SER A 752 29.66 18.11 -18.29
N SER A 753 30.66 17.55 -18.99
CA SER A 753 30.46 16.45 -19.93
C SER A 753 31.66 15.51 -19.97
N HIS A 754 31.41 14.22 -20.17
CA HIS A 754 32.43 13.18 -20.28
C HIS A 754 32.01 12.11 -21.30
N VAL A 755 32.97 11.58 -22.05
CA VAL A 755 32.75 10.50 -23.02
C VAL A 755 33.43 9.23 -22.54
N VAL A 756 32.64 8.16 -22.41
CA VAL A 756 33.11 6.79 -22.13
C VAL A 756 33.11 6.00 -23.43
N THR A 757 34.17 5.23 -23.69
CA THR A 757 34.24 4.30 -24.83
C THR A 757 34.04 2.86 -24.34
N LEU A 758 33.18 2.10 -25.03
CA LEU A 758 32.80 0.72 -24.70
C LEU A 758 33.93 -0.31 -24.87
#